data_AF-A0A9X3XF92-F1
#
_entry.id   AF-A0A9X3XF92-F1
#
_cell.length_a   1.000
_cell.length_b   1.000
_cell.length_c   1.000
_cell.angle_alpha   90.00
_cell.angle_beta   90.00
_cell.angle_gamma   90.00
#
_symmetry.space_group_name_H-M   'P 1'
#
loop_
_entity.id
_entity.type
_entity.pdbx_description
1 polymer ?
#
loop_
_entity_poly.entity_id
_entity_poly.type
_entity_poly.pdbx_seq_one_letter_code
_entity_poly.pdbx_strand_id
1 'polypeptide(L)'
;MTIQRHKPFILAALVLLPLGCSATGSRSGLDPIISDKARPLSDEEVRTAIVFEDRLEFPLESENWLDEVSPGDVLVSDHDAGFLRLVESIESKPDAVVVYTADAALTDIVEQGETETTVDFAALEPTSANGFPGLSPQATGDLLSFDVSLTGQVLDLGDGVTARITNGFVSFKPSLDVKLAIDGSKPVEFRAIANGAFSSKLEVEIEGAWALHTTKEVTVWRSKDFRVPMPPIGWVPVSCTASLALKAGFTLDADGQVHVTLGQTFDFDGSMGVRYEQGSGWEKVRSFNPAWNPELPQMGADVQVQATGYLVGSLKVGFYGLTKALGTGGQLEMSAKPSLRLSYSSSEPAPGWGLYGGVQVDATPSLKVLHTSLASTTLNLYKDERRLLPAADSNDAAPIDTGNCSDGQEDGLETAVDCGGACGPCSMGDECVLDDDCVSGACVSGECTSTNCDNGVQDADETGVDCGGSCPECSGGACQDAADCVGANCVDGVCEAPLDCYDNVQNGAETDVDCGGPCDPCYGDSPWNCYDGELSGDEEDVDCGGSCPPCDGGGGGGGGGGGGGGGGSCDGTGDCNTCAACADQGACSELLDTCLANPDCVGLSDCLSPCSDQTCVDDCYSTYPGGDSDLFAYQYCLICSECYGDCGGAGQCQ
;
A
#
# COMPACT_ATOMS: atom_id res chain seq x y z
N MET A 1 -74.11 -17.94 -39.61
CA MET A 1 -74.05 -17.13 -38.37
C MET A 1 -72.81 -16.25 -38.51
N THR A 2 -72.74 -15.23 -39.35
CA THR A 2 -73.60 -14.04 -39.55
C THR A 2 -73.48 -13.03 -38.40
N ILE A 3 -72.65 -11.99 -38.63
CA ILE A 3 -72.94 -10.54 -38.39
C ILE A 3 -73.00 -10.11 -36.91
N GLN A 4 -72.48 -8.98 -36.43
CA GLN A 4 -71.72 -7.81 -36.91
C GLN A 4 -71.47 -6.92 -35.67
N ARG A 5 -70.52 -5.99 -35.76
CA ARG A 5 -70.76 -4.53 -35.59
C ARG A 5 -69.46 -3.79 -35.97
N HIS A 6 -69.41 -3.19 -37.17
CA HIS A 6 -69.63 -1.75 -37.45
C HIS A 6 -68.41 -0.88 -37.02
N LYS A 7 -67.43 -0.59 -37.90
CA LYS A 7 -67.32 0.48 -38.95
C LYS A 7 -67.18 1.92 -38.35
N PRO A 8 -66.53 2.89 -39.05
CA PRO A 8 -65.31 2.85 -39.89
C PRO A 8 -64.41 4.13 -39.80
N PHE A 9 -63.21 4.05 -40.41
CA PHE A 9 -62.39 5.05 -41.13
C PHE A 9 -62.78 6.56 -41.20
N ILE A 10 -61.76 7.45 -41.08
CA ILE A 10 -61.26 8.50 -42.03
C ILE A 10 -59.98 9.11 -41.38
N LEU A 11 -58.75 8.88 -41.86
CA LEU A 11 -57.97 9.48 -42.97
C LEU A 11 -57.46 10.95 -42.78
N ALA A 12 -56.13 11.06 -42.61
CA ALA A 12 -55.20 11.98 -43.30
C ALA A 12 -54.59 13.23 -42.60
N ALA A 13 -53.27 13.35 -42.86
CA ALA A 13 -52.33 14.50 -42.82
C ALA A 13 -51.82 14.98 -41.44
N LEU A 14 -50.57 14.69 -41.03
CA LEU A 14 -49.25 15.19 -41.51
C LEU A 14 -48.89 16.57 -40.93
N VAL A 15 -48.16 16.59 -39.80
CA VAL A 15 -46.95 17.43 -39.59
C VAL A 15 -46.04 16.68 -38.62
N LEU A 16 -44.91 16.20 -39.13
CA LEU A 16 -43.73 15.81 -38.36
C LEU A 16 -43.06 17.08 -37.85
N LEU A 17 -42.94 17.21 -36.53
CA LEU A 17 -41.88 17.98 -35.88
C LEU A 17 -41.25 17.04 -34.85
N PRO A 18 -39.96 16.69 -34.97
CA PRO A 18 -39.28 16.02 -33.88
C PRO A 18 -39.18 17.05 -32.74
N LEU A 19 -39.79 16.73 -31.60
CA LEU A 19 -39.41 17.34 -30.35
C LEU A 19 -37.97 16.90 -30.10
N GLY A 20 -37.05 17.77 -30.52
CA GLY A 20 -35.65 17.71 -30.13
C GLY A 20 -35.61 17.74 -28.62
N CYS A 21 -35.35 16.58 -28.03
CA CYS A 21 -34.75 16.53 -26.71
C CYS A 21 -33.38 17.18 -26.87
N SER A 22 -33.29 18.47 -26.60
CA SER A 22 -32.00 19.11 -26.33
C SER A 22 -31.54 18.57 -24.98
N ALA A 23 -30.94 17.39 -25.01
CA ALA A 23 -29.94 17.01 -24.03
C ALA A 23 -28.71 17.85 -24.36
N THR A 24 -28.65 19.08 -23.84
CA THR A 24 -27.38 19.78 -23.66
C THR A 24 -26.70 19.17 -22.44
N GLY A 25 -26.27 17.92 -22.59
CA GLY A 25 -25.17 17.33 -21.85
C GLY A 25 -24.12 17.03 -22.90
N SER A 26 -23.00 17.74 -22.84
CA SER A 26 -21.83 17.44 -23.67
C SER A 26 -21.44 15.98 -23.44
N ARG A 27 -21.74 15.08 -24.39
CA ARG A 27 -21.05 13.80 -24.47
C ARG A 27 -19.64 14.09 -24.97
N SER A 28 -18.74 14.40 -24.06
CA SER A 28 -17.30 14.29 -24.26
C SER A 28 -16.86 12.89 -23.84
N GLY A 29 -17.50 11.85 -24.39
CA GLY A 29 -17.18 10.47 -24.07
C GLY A 29 -16.50 9.80 -25.25
N LEU A 30 -15.42 9.07 -24.98
CA LEU A 30 -14.70 8.28 -25.97
C LEU A 30 -15.58 7.11 -26.42
N ASP A 31 -15.93 7.06 -27.72
CA ASP A 31 -16.64 5.91 -28.28
C ASP A 31 -15.76 4.65 -28.16
N PRO A 32 -16.28 3.51 -27.66
CA PRO A 32 -15.45 2.36 -27.39
C PRO A 32 -14.98 1.66 -28.67
N ILE A 33 -13.68 1.42 -28.78
CA ILE A 33 -13.01 0.63 -29.82
C ILE A 33 -12.34 -0.56 -29.14
N ILE A 34 -12.81 -1.76 -29.46
CA ILE A 34 -12.35 -3.02 -28.87
C ILE A 34 -11.58 -3.81 -29.93
N SER A 35 -10.38 -4.26 -29.56
CA SER A 35 -9.50 -5.12 -30.34
C SER A 35 -10.21 -6.41 -30.76
N ASP A 36 -9.87 -6.90 -31.95
CA ASP A 36 -10.36 -8.18 -32.47
C ASP A 36 -9.79 -9.39 -31.73
N LYS A 37 -8.72 -9.19 -30.94
CA LYS A 37 -8.13 -10.21 -30.05
C LYS A 37 -8.97 -10.50 -28.81
N ALA A 38 -9.94 -9.64 -28.48
CA ALA A 38 -10.75 -9.79 -27.29
C ALA A 38 -11.79 -10.91 -27.48
N ARG A 39 -11.79 -11.89 -26.56
CA ARG A 39 -12.70 -13.04 -26.59
C ARG A 39 -13.55 -13.07 -25.32
N PRO A 40 -14.86 -12.78 -25.39
CA PRO A 40 -15.75 -12.93 -24.25
C PRO A 40 -15.95 -14.40 -23.94
N LEU A 41 -15.85 -14.77 -22.67
CA LEU A 41 -16.32 -16.05 -22.17
C LEU A 41 -17.66 -15.85 -21.48
N SER A 42 -18.64 -16.66 -21.87
CA SER A 42 -19.94 -16.71 -21.22
C SER A 42 -19.82 -17.32 -19.82
N ASP A 43 -20.79 -17.01 -18.96
CA ASP A 43 -20.90 -17.59 -17.63
C ASP A 43 -20.93 -19.14 -17.66
N GLU A 44 -21.48 -19.75 -18.71
CA GLU A 44 -21.54 -21.21 -18.83
C GLU A 44 -20.15 -21.80 -19.13
N GLU A 45 -19.38 -21.14 -20.01
CA GLU A 45 -18.02 -21.56 -20.38
C GLU A 45 -17.04 -21.40 -19.22
N VAL A 46 -17.17 -20.33 -18.42
CA VAL A 46 -16.27 -20.12 -17.27
C VAL A 46 -16.59 -21.04 -16.09
N ARG A 47 -17.87 -21.37 -15.85
CA ARG A 47 -18.27 -22.23 -14.73
C ARG A 47 -17.72 -23.66 -14.81
N THR A 48 -17.37 -24.12 -16.01
CA THR A 48 -16.75 -25.44 -16.21
C THR A 48 -15.23 -25.39 -16.09
N ALA A 49 -14.64 -24.19 -16.10
CA ALA A 49 -13.20 -24.00 -16.01
C ALA A 49 -12.72 -24.15 -14.56
N ILE A 50 -11.64 -24.90 -14.37
CA ILE A 50 -10.81 -24.81 -13.17
C ILE A 50 -9.75 -23.74 -13.43
N VAL A 51 -9.72 -22.71 -12.59
CA VAL A 51 -8.87 -21.55 -12.80
C VAL A 51 -7.62 -21.62 -11.92
N PHE A 52 -6.45 -21.66 -12.56
CA PHE A 52 -5.13 -21.60 -11.92
C PHE A 52 -4.47 -20.25 -12.20
N GLU A 53 -3.34 -19.96 -11.56
CA GLU A 53 -2.64 -18.67 -11.76
C GLU A 53 -2.14 -18.51 -13.20
N ASP A 54 -1.60 -19.59 -13.75
CA ASP A 54 -0.92 -19.63 -15.04
C ASP A 54 -1.73 -20.31 -16.16
N ARG A 55 -2.92 -20.82 -15.86
CA ARG A 55 -3.74 -21.55 -16.84
C ARG A 55 -5.22 -21.67 -16.46
N LEU A 56 -6.02 -22.06 -17.44
CA LEU A 56 -7.42 -22.46 -17.30
C LEU A 56 -7.58 -23.90 -17.80
N GLU A 57 -8.19 -24.77 -16.99
CA GLU A 57 -8.44 -26.16 -17.38
C GLU A 57 -9.94 -26.39 -17.60
N PHE A 58 -10.31 -26.83 -18.80
CA PHE A 58 -11.70 -27.09 -19.19
C PHE A 58 -11.91 -28.60 -19.39
N PRO A 59 -13.04 -29.18 -18.96
CA PRO A 59 -13.36 -30.57 -19.27
C PRO A 59 -13.59 -30.74 -20.78
N LEU A 60 -13.22 -31.90 -21.34
CA LEU A 60 -13.28 -32.21 -22.78
C LEU A 60 -14.66 -32.04 -23.43
N GLU A 61 -15.75 -32.08 -22.65
CA GLU A 61 -17.10 -31.81 -23.15
C GLU A 61 -17.29 -30.34 -23.60
N SER A 62 -16.31 -29.47 -23.31
CA SER A 62 -16.31 -28.03 -23.62
C SER A 62 -15.61 -27.68 -24.95
N GLU A 63 -15.16 -28.66 -25.74
CA GLU A 63 -14.30 -28.44 -26.94
C GLU A 63 -14.88 -27.51 -28.02
N ASN A 64 -16.22 -27.38 -28.13
CA ASN A 64 -16.84 -26.73 -29.29
C ASN A 64 -16.52 -25.24 -29.47
N TRP A 65 -16.19 -24.49 -28.41
CA TRP A 65 -15.87 -23.06 -28.51
C TRP A 65 -14.36 -22.81 -28.44
N LEU A 66 -13.59 -23.73 -27.87
CA LEU A 66 -12.13 -23.66 -27.78
C LEU A 66 -11.45 -23.70 -29.15
N ASP A 67 -12.12 -24.26 -30.16
CA ASP A 67 -11.69 -24.22 -31.57
C ASP A 67 -11.59 -22.78 -32.12
N GLU A 68 -12.29 -21.81 -31.51
CA GLU A 68 -12.26 -20.40 -31.91
C GLU A 68 -11.21 -19.57 -31.16
N VAL A 69 -10.50 -20.17 -30.20
CA VAL A 69 -9.46 -19.53 -29.39
C VAL A 69 -8.08 -19.85 -29.95
N SER A 70 -7.22 -18.85 -30.07
CA SER A 70 -5.85 -19.02 -30.53
C SER A 70 -4.83 -18.32 -29.62
N PRO A 71 -3.57 -18.79 -29.58
CA PRO A 71 -2.49 -18.03 -28.94
C PRO A 71 -2.45 -16.58 -29.42
N GLY A 72 -2.42 -15.64 -28.47
CA GLY A 72 -2.50 -14.20 -28.71
C GLY A 72 -3.90 -13.59 -28.53
N ASP A 73 -4.95 -14.41 -28.41
CA ASP A 73 -6.27 -13.96 -27.96
C ASP A 73 -6.24 -13.59 -26.47
N VAL A 74 -7.14 -12.68 -26.08
CA VAL A 74 -7.31 -12.28 -24.69
C VAL A 74 -8.70 -12.68 -24.23
N LEU A 75 -8.75 -13.63 -23.30
CA LEU A 75 -9.99 -14.13 -22.69
C LEU A 75 -10.50 -13.12 -21.66
N VAL A 76 -11.79 -12.80 -21.74
CA VAL A 76 -12.46 -11.79 -20.93
C VAL A 76 -13.68 -12.39 -20.25
N SER A 77 -13.77 -12.24 -18.93
CA SER A 77 -14.97 -12.62 -18.17
C SER A 77 -15.18 -11.73 -16.95
N ASP A 78 -16.43 -11.56 -16.56
CA ASP A 78 -16.85 -10.95 -15.29
C ASP A 78 -17.30 -11.99 -14.24
N HIS A 79 -17.09 -13.27 -14.48
CA HIS A 79 -17.38 -14.32 -13.51
C HIS A 79 -16.54 -14.13 -12.23
N ASP A 80 -17.16 -14.26 -11.07
CA ASP A 80 -16.55 -13.99 -9.75
C ASP A 80 -15.85 -12.61 -9.64
N ALA A 81 -14.53 -12.55 -9.51
CA ALA A 81 -13.79 -11.29 -9.50
C ALA A 81 -13.36 -10.83 -10.91
N GLY A 82 -13.81 -11.52 -11.94
CA GLY A 82 -13.51 -11.30 -13.35
C GLY A 82 -12.06 -11.61 -13.69
N PHE A 83 -11.76 -11.88 -14.95
CA PHE A 83 -10.39 -12.04 -15.40
C PHE A 83 -10.16 -11.53 -16.80
N LEU A 84 -8.90 -11.20 -17.02
CA LEU A 84 -8.37 -10.80 -18.29
C LEU A 84 -7.06 -11.54 -18.51
N ARG A 85 -7.03 -12.45 -19.49
CA ARG A 85 -5.93 -13.42 -19.63
C ARG A 85 -5.50 -13.56 -21.08
N LEU A 86 -4.21 -13.35 -21.33
CA LEU A 86 -3.59 -13.56 -22.64
C LEU A 86 -3.35 -15.06 -22.83
N VAL A 87 -3.85 -15.64 -23.92
CA VAL A 87 -3.60 -17.04 -24.27
C VAL A 87 -2.19 -17.20 -24.82
N GLU A 88 -1.35 -17.98 -24.14
CA GLU A 88 0.00 -18.29 -24.59
C GLU A 88 0.05 -19.57 -25.40
N SER A 89 -0.63 -20.62 -24.92
CA SER A 89 -0.72 -21.91 -25.60
C SER A 89 -1.93 -22.72 -25.15
N ILE A 90 -2.30 -23.72 -25.96
CA ILE A 90 -3.42 -24.61 -25.68
C ILE A 90 -2.92 -26.05 -25.84
N GLU A 91 -3.17 -26.88 -24.83
CA GLU A 91 -2.78 -28.29 -24.79
C GLU A 91 -4.00 -29.18 -24.50
N SER A 92 -4.26 -30.17 -25.35
CA SER A 92 -5.30 -31.17 -25.11
C SER A 92 -4.72 -32.34 -24.31
N LYS A 93 -5.23 -32.55 -23.09
CA LYS A 93 -4.93 -33.69 -22.22
C LYS A 93 -6.06 -34.75 -22.30
N PRO A 94 -5.82 -35.99 -21.82
CA PRO A 94 -6.81 -37.06 -21.91
C PRO A 94 -8.15 -36.80 -21.22
N ASP A 95 -8.20 -35.91 -20.22
CA ASP A 95 -9.40 -35.61 -19.44
C ASP A 95 -9.81 -34.12 -19.49
N ALA A 96 -8.97 -33.25 -20.07
CA ALA A 96 -9.18 -31.79 -20.08
C ALA A 96 -8.44 -31.08 -21.22
N VAL A 97 -8.89 -29.89 -21.60
CA VAL A 97 -8.14 -28.94 -22.42
C VAL A 97 -7.54 -27.88 -21.49
N VAL A 98 -6.22 -27.70 -21.56
CA VAL A 98 -5.47 -26.75 -20.74
C VAL A 98 -5.10 -25.55 -21.60
N VAL A 99 -5.56 -24.37 -21.20
CA VAL A 99 -5.21 -23.09 -21.83
C VAL A 99 -4.21 -22.40 -20.91
N TYR A 100 -2.94 -22.39 -21.30
CA TYR A 100 -1.91 -21.65 -20.59
C TYR A 100 -2.05 -20.16 -20.87
N THR A 101 -1.99 -19.36 -19.82
CA THR A 101 -2.32 -17.94 -19.87
C THR A 101 -1.31 -17.09 -19.10
N ALA A 102 -1.04 -15.90 -19.62
CA ALA A 102 -0.33 -14.84 -18.92
C ALA A 102 -1.29 -13.70 -18.52
N ASP A 103 -0.79 -12.80 -17.66
CA ASP A 103 -1.48 -11.55 -17.32
C ASP A 103 -1.78 -10.74 -18.60
N ALA A 104 -3.00 -10.22 -18.70
CA ALA A 104 -3.40 -9.26 -19.73
C ALA A 104 -3.94 -7.99 -19.11
N ALA A 105 -3.80 -6.89 -19.85
CA ALA A 105 -4.23 -5.56 -19.46
C ALA A 105 -5.45 -5.10 -20.25
N LEU A 106 -6.23 -4.18 -19.68
CA LEU A 106 -7.40 -3.65 -20.36
C LEU A 106 -7.05 -2.96 -21.69
N THR A 107 -5.86 -2.37 -21.82
CA THR A 107 -5.36 -1.79 -23.09
C THR A 107 -4.97 -2.81 -24.14
N ASP A 108 -4.75 -4.07 -23.77
CA ASP A 108 -4.49 -5.13 -24.74
C ASP A 108 -5.75 -5.41 -25.59
N ILE A 109 -6.92 -5.04 -25.06
CA ILE A 109 -8.23 -5.24 -25.71
C ILE A 109 -9.05 -3.97 -25.94
N VAL A 110 -8.86 -2.92 -25.15
CA VAL A 110 -9.54 -1.62 -25.31
C VAL A 110 -8.54 -0.66 -25.95
N GLU A 111 -8.77 -0.32 -27.21
CA GLU A 111 -7.97 0.68 -27.91
C GLU A 111 -8.43 2.09 -27.54
N GLN A 112 -9.74 2.26 -27.38
CA GLN A 112 -10.37 3.52 -27.01
C GLN A 112 -11.62 3.24 -26.18
N GLY A 113 -11.90 4.07 -25.18
CA GLY A 113 -13.14 4.04 -24.41
C GLY A 113 -12.95 4.48 -22.97
N GLU A 114 -14.06 4.72 -22.28
CA GLU A 114 -14.04 5.14 -20.88
C GLU A 114 -15.09 4.41 -20.06
N THR A 115 -14.83 4.30 -18.76
CA THR A 115 -15.77 3.85 -17.74
C THR A 115 -15.62 4.72 -16.51
N GLU A 116 -16.74 5.02 -15.88
CA GLU A 116 -16.83 5.90 -14.72
C GLU A 116 -17.94 5.39 -13.81
N THR A 117 -17.69 5.38 -12.52
CA THR A 117 -18.70 5.08 -11.52
C THR A 117 -18.40 5.83 -10.23
N THR A 118 -19.47 6.18 -9.52
CA THR A 118 -19.39 6.63 -8.14
C THR A 118 -20.23 5.69 -7.32
N VAL A 119 -19.62 5.06 -6.32
CA VAL A 119 -20.26 4.05 -5.50
C VAL A 119 -20.27 4.50 -4.07
N ASP A 120 -21.46 4.67 -3.54
CA ASP A 120 -21.67 4.73 -2.09
C ASP A 120 -21.63 3.30 -1.56
N PHE A 121 -20.83 3.03 -0.53
CA PHE A 121 -20.68 1.68 0.03
C PHE A 121 -21.88 1.24 0.90
N ALA A 122 -23.05 1.80 0.61
CA ALA A 122 -24.34 1.63 1.28
C ALA A 122 -24.90 0.19 1.27
N ALA A 123 -24.41 -0.65 0.36
CA ALA A 123 -24.94 -1.99 0.11
C ALA A 123 -24.07 -3.13 0.69
N LEU A 124 -23.03 -2.80 1.46
CA LEU A 124 -22.13 -3.82 2.03
C LEU A 124 -22.79 -4.55 3.19
N GLU A 125 -22.89 -5.88 3.08
CA GLU A 125 -23.22 -6.71 4.22
C GLU A 125 -22.01 -6.77 5.17
N PRO A 126 -22.13 -6.25 6.40
CA PRO A 126 -21.03 -6.31 7.34
C PRO A 126 -20.74 -7.76 7.73
N THR A 127 -19.48 -8.17 7.62
CA THR A 127 -19.02 -9.44 8.17
C THR A 127 -18.27 -9.27 9.48
N SER A 128 -18.26 -10.34 10.27
CA SER A 128 -17.77 -10.40 11.64
C SER A 128 -16.31 -9.93 11.79
N ALA A 129 -16.01 -9.36 12.97
CA ALA A 129 -14.67 -9.02 13.41
C ALA A 129 -13.84 -10.26 13.76
N ASN A 130 -12.67 -10.42 13.16
CA ASN A 130 -11.70 -11.42 13.58
C ASN A 130 -11.00 -10.92 14.86
N GLY A 131 -11.15 -11.61 15.98
CA GLY A 131 -10.50 -11.26 17.26
C GLY A 131 -11.39 -10.50 18.28
N PHE A 132 -12.59 -10.07 17.90
CA PHE A 132 -13.59 -9.50 18.82
C PHE A 132 -14.97 -10.15 18.61
N PRO A 133 -15.27 -11.24 19.33
CA PRO A 133 -16.56 -11.93 19.21
C PRO A 133 -17.73 -11.00 19.57
N GLY A 134 -18.70 -10.85 18.66
CA GLY A 134 -19.94 -10.11 18.93
C GLY A 134 -19.98 -8.65 18.47
N LEU A 135 -18.94 -8.15 17.79
CA LEU A 135 -19.04 -6.88 17.04
C LEU A 135 -19.90 -7.08 15.79
N SER A 136 -21.01 -6.35 15.71
CA SER A 136 -21.90 -6.33 14.54
C SER A 136 -22.18 -4.87 14.17
N PRO A 137 -21.72 -4.41 13.00
CA PRO A 137 -22.05 -3.08 12.50
C PRO A 137 -23.56 -2.92 12.38
N GLN A 138 -24.08 -1.79 12.85
CA GLN A 138 -25.48 -1.46 12.66
C GLN A 138 -25.60 -0.47 11.50
N ALA A 139 -26.35 -0.85 10.48
CA ALA A 139 -26.84 0.12 9.51
C ALA A 139 -27.78 1.07 10.27
N THR A 140 -27.38 2.33 10.40
CA THR A 140 -28.27 3.37 10.94
C THR A 140 -29.42 3.61 9.96
N GLY A 141 -30.56 4.10 10.44
CA GLY A 141 -31.76 4.32 9.60
C GLY A 141 -31.61 5.36 8.47
N ASP A 142 -30.46 6.02 8.36
CA ASP A 142 -30.02 6.69 7.14
C ASP A 142 -29.32 5.69 6.23
N LEU A 143 -29.72 5.63 4.96
CA LEU A 143 -29.28 4.65 3.95
C LEU A 143 -27.76 4.50 3.74
N LEU A 144 -26.90 5.25 4.45
CA LEU A 144 -25.54 5.62 4.02
C LEU A 144 -24.46 5.69 5.13
N SER A 145 -24.65 5.10 6.32
CA SER A 145 -23.60 4.99 7.37
C SER A 145 -23.57 3.62 8.04
N PHE A 146 -22.38 3.16 8.40
CA PHE A 146 -22.22 2.07 9.36
C PHE A 146 -21.54 2.56 10.64
N ASP A 147 -22.11 2.15 11.77
CA ASP A 147 -21.58 2.43 13.10
C ASP A 147 -21.06 1.13 13.72
N VAL A 148 -19.82 1.19 14.21
CA VAL A 148 -19.16 0.11 14.95
C VAL A 148 -18.97 0.57 16.38
N SER A 149 -19.67 -0.06 17.33
CA SER A 149 -19.45 0.16 18.76
C SER A 149 -18.22 -0.61 19.22
N LEU A 150 -17.22 0.09 19.74
CA LEU A 150 -16.00 -0.49 20.34
C LEU A 150 -16.08 -0.58 21.87
N THR A 151 -17.13 -0.01 22.46
CA THR A 151 -17.36 0.02 23.90
C THR A 151 -17.37 -1.37 24.53
N GLY A 152 -16.62 -1.53 25.62
CA GLY A 152 -16.52 -2.76 26.42
C GLY A 152 -15.48 -3.76 25.93
N GLN A 153 -14.83 -3.51 24.79
CA GLN A 153 -13.81 -4.40 24.25
C GLN A 153 -12.52 -4.37 25.08
N VAL A 154 -11.86 -5.52 25.20
CA VAL A 154 -10.61 -5.68 25.96
C VAL A 154 -9.55 -6.30 25.05
N LEU A 155 -8.40 -5.65 24.98
CA LEU A 155 -7.22 -6.07 24.26
C LEU A 155 -6.18 -6.53 25.29
N ASP A 156 -5.77 -7.79 25.18
CA ASP A 156 -4.57 -8.26 25.87
C ASP A 156 -3.34 -7.80 25.08
N LEU A 157 -2.47 -7.04 25.74
CA LEU A 157 -1.26 -6.46 25.15
C LEU A 157 0.00 -7.27 25.48
N GLY A 158 -0.16 -8.41 26.19
CA GLY A 158 0.94 -9.21 26.71
C GLY A 158 1.40 -8.76 28.10
N ASP A 159 2.16 -9.62 28.77
CA ASP A 159 2.83 -9.34 30.06
C ASP A 159 1.89 -8.84 31.19
N GLY A 160 0.62 -9.23 31.14
CA GLY A 160 -0.39 -8.86 32.13
C GLY A 160 -0.92 -7.43 31.96
N VAL A 161 -0.69 -6.80 30.81
CA VAL A 161 -1.21 -5.47 30.46
C VAL A 161 -2.44 -5.63 29.57
N THR A 162 -3.51 -4.94 29.94
CA THR A 162 -4.76 -4.93 29.17
C THR A 162 -5.19 -3.51 28.84
N ALA A 163 -5.65 -3.31 27.60
CA ALA A 163 -6.31 -2.08 27.18
C ALA A 163 -7.81 -2.34 27.04
N ARG A 164 -8.62 -1.62 27.79
CA ARG A 164 -10.08 -1.68 27.74
C ARG A 164 -10.62 -0.43 27.07
N ILE A 165 -11.48 -0.61 26.07
CA ILE A 165 -12.21 0.51 25.47
C ILE A 165 -13.44 0.77 26.35
N THR A 166 -13.41 1.81 27.19
CA THR A 166 -14.50 2.14 28.12
C THR A 166 -15.69 2.75 27.43
N ASN A 167 -15.44 3.50 26.35
CA ASN A 167 -16.44 4.10 25.49
C ASN A 167 -15.82 4.38 24.13
N GLY A 168 -16.34 3.79 23.07
CA GLY A 168 -15.84 4.07 21.75
C GLY A 168 -16.79 3.66 20.64
N PHE A 169 -16.76 4.43 19.56
CA PHE A 169 -17.47 4.11 18.34
C PHE A 169 -16.65 4.56 17.13
N VAL A 170 -16.94 3.95 15.99
CA VAL A 170 -16.50 4.41 14.68
C VAL A 170 -17.73 4.50 13.80
N SER A 171 -17.97 5.68 13.25
CA SER A 171 -19.00 5.95 12.26
C SER A 171 -18.29 6.34 10.97
N PHE A 172 -18.68 5.72 9.85
CA PHE A 172 -18.05 6.02 8.57
C PHE A 172 -19.09 6.03 7.44
N LYS A 173 -18.97 7.03 6.56
CA LYS A 173 -19.79 7.23 5.36
C LYS A 173 -18.92 7.31 4.11
N PRO A 174 -18.34 6.20 3.66
CA PRO A 174 -17.49 6.23 2.49
C PRO A 174 -18.32 6.26 1.20
N SER A 175 -17.72 6.89 0.19
CA SER A 175 -18.02 6.75 -1.22
C SER A 175 -16.70 6.63 -1.99
N LEU A 176 -16.73 6.00 -3.15
CA LEU A 176 -15.58 5.84 -4.02
C LEU A 176 -15.97 6.24 -5.44
N ASP A 177 -15.25 7.22 -5.97
CA ASP A 177 -15.34 7.68 -7.34
C ASP A 177 -14.16 7.11 -8.14
N VAL A 178 -14.48 6.37 -9.21
CA VAL A 178 -13.51 5.72 -10.08
C VAL A 178 -13.80 6.09 -11.51
N LYS A 179 -12.77 6.54 -12.24
CA LYS A 179 -12.81 6.71 -13.69
C LYS A 179 -11.56 6.13 -14.32
N LEU A 180 -11.75 5.52 -15.48
CA LEU A 180 -10.69 5.10 -16.37
C LEU A 180 -11.07 5.49 -17.80
N ALA A 181 -10.19 6.21 -18.47
CA ALA A 181 -10.29 6.51 -19.89
C ALA A 181 -9.02 6.03 -20.61
N ILE A 182 -9.23 5.35 -21.73
CA ILE A 182 -8.19 4.78 -22.59
C ILE A 182 -8.36 5.38 -23.98
N ASP A 183 -7.26 5.83 -24.58
CA ASP A 183 -7.19 6.23 -25.99
C ASP A 183 -5.84 5.80 -26.58
N GLY A 184 -5.85 5.32 -27.82
CA GLY A 184 -4.68 4.75 -28.48
C GLY A 184 -3.98 3.63 -27.68
N SER A 185 -4.76 2.75 -27.01
CA SER A 185 -4.26 1.69 -26.14
C SER A 185 -3.37 2.19 -24.99
N LYS A 186 -3.61 3.41 -24.50
CA LYS A 186 -2.91 4.02 -23.36
C LYS A 186 -3.91 4.69 -22.42
N PRO A 187 -3.61 4.77 -21.12
CA PRO A 187 -4.47 5.51 -20.20
C PRO A 187 -4.31 7.00 -20.52
N VAL A 188 -5.43 7.69 -20.70
CA VAL A 188 -5.44 9.15 -20.87
C VAL A 188 -5.96 9.87 -19.64
N GLU A 189 -6.79 9.20 -18.86
CA GLU A 189 -7.29 9.69 -17.57
C GLU A 189 -7.51 8.49 -16.65
N PHE A 190 -7.09 8.60 -15.40
CA PHE A 190 -7.48 7.68 -14.34
C PHE A 190 -7.75 8.47 -13.08
N ARG A 191 -8.79 8.12 -12.34
CA ARG A 191 -9.01 8.69 -11.01
C ARG A 191 -9.60 7.66 -10.08
N ALA A 192 -9.15 7.69 -8.83
CA ALA A 192 -9.69 6.90 -7.75
C ALA A 192 -9.71 7.79 -6.50
N ILE A 193 -10.89 8.28 -6.16
CA ILE A 193 -11.09 9.27 -5.10
C ILE A 193 -12.08 8.68 -4.10
N ALA A 194 -11.59 8.39 -2.90
CA ALA A 194 -12.42 8.06 -1.76
C ALA A 194 -12.89 9.36 -1.09
N ASN A 195 -14.20 9.51 -0.91
CA ASN A 195 -14.78 10.61 -0.17
C ASN A 195 -15.53 10.05 1.02
N GLY A 196 -15.59 10.82 2.11
CA GLY A 196 -16.48 10.44 3.19
C GLY A 196 -16.35 11.31 4.42
N ALA A 197 -17.33 11.13 5.29
CA ALA A 197 -17.27 11.60 6.65
C ALA A 197 -16.99 10.42 7.57
N PHE A 198 -16.11 10.62 8.54
CA PHE A 198 -15.79 9.65 9.58
C PHE A 198 -15.80 10.36 10.91
N SER A 199 -16.35 9.70 11.90
CA SER A 199 -16.34 10.15 13.27
C SER A 199 -15.93 8.96 14.10
N SER A 200 -14.89 9.11 14.91
CA SER A 200 -14.53 8.13 15.90
C SER A 200 -14.51 8.75 17.28
N LYS A 201 -14.93 7.96 18.26
CA LYS A 201 -14.64 8.21 19.66
C LYS A 201 -13.89 7.02 20.21
N LEU A 202 -12.82 7.29 20.94
CA LEU A 202 -12.03 6.26 21.58
C LEU A 202 -11.63 6.73 22.98
N GLU A 203 -12.28 6.15 24.00
CA GLU A 203 -11.84 6.19 25.38
C GLU A 203 -11.22 4.84 25.74
N VAL A 204 -9.94 4.84 26.09
CA VAL A 204 -9.15 3.66 26.46
C VAL A 204 -8.64 3.80 27.87
N GLU A 205 -8.85 2.75 28.66
CA GLU A 205 -8.27 2.54 29.97
C GLU A 205 -7.20 1.45 29.84
N ILE A 206 -5.95 1.77 30.18
CA ILE A 206 -4.84 0.82 30.18
C ILE A 206 -4.47 0.49 31.61
N GLU A 207 -4.43 -0.81 31.93
CA GLU A 207 -4.02 -1.33 33.22
C GLU A 207 -2.94 -2.41 33.05
N GLY A 208 -1.85 -2.32 33.81
CA GLY A 208 -0.73 -3.25 33.66
C GLY A 208 0.37 -3.16 34.70
N ALA A 209 1.20 -4.20 34.78
CA ALA A 209 2.36 -4.29 35.67
C ALA A 209 3.69 -4.06 34.92
N TRP A 210 4.69 -3.57 35.67
CA TRP A 210 6.10 -3.17 35.36
C TRP A 210 6.63 -3.21 33.91
N ALA A 211 7.35 -2.14 33.54
CA ALA A 211 8.36 -2.06 32.46
C ALA A 211 8.00 -2.80 31.17
N LEU A 212 7.24 -2.15 30.27
CA LEU A 212 6.76 -2.76 29.04
C LEU A 212 6.99 -1.85 27.83
N HIS A 213 7.59 -2.43 26.78
CA HIS A 213 7.57 -1.90 25.43
C HIS A 213 6.78 -2.88 24.56
N THR A 214 5.56 -2.51 24.15
CA THR A 214 4.71 -3.38 23.34
C THR A 214 4.00 -2.58 22.25
N THR A 215 3.82 -3.20 21.10
CA THR A 215 2.94 -2.71 20.04
C THR A 215 2.02 -3.84 19.63
N LYS A 216 0.71 -3.59 19.67
CA LYS A 216 -0.32 -4.57 19.36
C LYS A 216 -1.31 -3.95 18.39
N GLU A 217 -1.51 -4.59 17.25
CA GLU A 217 -2.54 -4.24 16.27
C GLU A 217 -3.55 -5.39 16.15
N VAL A 218 -4.84 -5.06 16.03
CA VAL A 218 -5.93 -6.02 15.88
C VAL A 218 -6.88 -5.52 14.79
N THR A 219 -7.32 -6.43 13.94
CA THR A 219 -8.37 -6.12 12.97
C THR A 219 -9.71 -6.06 13.71
N VAL A 220 -10.29 -4.88 13.79
CA VAL A 220 -11.55 -4.62 14.49
C VAL A 220 -12.74 -4.99 13.62
N TRP A 221 -12.62 -4.83 12.31
CA TRP A 221 -13.67 -5.17 11.36
C TRP A 221 -13.09 -5.34 9.95
N ARG A 222 -13.73 -6.18 9.14
CA ARG A 222 -13.42 -6.32 7.71
C ARG A 222 -14.70 -6.66 6.94
N SER A 223 -14.90 -6.00 5.79
CA SER A 223 -15.97 -6.37 4.87
C SER A 223 -15.59 -7.65 4.11
N LYS A 224 -16.60 -8.39 3.64
CA LYS A 224 -16.41 -9.28 2.49
C LYS A 224 -15.93 -8.46 1.30
N ASP A 225 -15.23 -9.11 0.38
CA ASP A 225 -14.94 -8.51 -0.91
C ASP A 225 -16.27 -8.29 -1.65
N PHE A 226 -16.41 -7.13 -2.25
CA PHE A 226 -17.63 -6.74 -2.97
C PHE A 226 -17.27 -6.15 -4.33
N ARG A 227 -18.20 -6.25 -5.27
CA ARG A 227 -18.02 -5.68 -6.61
C ARG A 227 -18.45 -4.22 -6.63
N VAL A 228 -17.59 -3.40 -7.20
CA VAL A 228 -17.89 -2.01 -7.56
C VAL A 228 -18.55 -2.05 -8.94
N PRO A 229 -19.81 -1.60 -9.10
CA PRO A 229 -20.50 -1.62 -10.39
C PRO A 229 -19.87 -0.62 -11.37
N MET A 230 -18.90 -1.11 -12.15
CA MET A 230 -18.31 -0.38 -13.26
C MET A 230 -19.15 -0.63 -14.53
N PRO A 231 -19.56 0.41 -15.26
CA PRO A 231 -20.12 0.25 -16.59
C PRO A 231 -19.11 -0.46 -17.53
N PRO A 232 -19.56 -1.35 -18.43
CA PRO A 232 -18.68 -1.97 -19.42
C PRO A 232 -18.15 -0.92 -20.42
N ILE A 233 -16.94 -1.14 -20.94
CA ILE A 233 -16.41 -0.37 -22.06
C ILE A 233 -16.80 -1.09 -23.35
N GLY A 234 -17.81 -0.58 -24.04
CA GLY A 234 -18.42 -1.31 -25.16
C GLY A 234 -19.08 -2.59 -24.67
N TRP A 235 -18.60 -3.76 -25.13
CA TRP A 235 -19.04 -5.06 -24.63
C TRP A 235 -18.11 -5.65 -23.57
N VAL A 236 -16.93 -5.07 -23.36
CA VAL A 236 -15.94 -5.56 -22.40
C VAL A 236 -16.41 -5.23 -20.98
N PRO A 237 -16.74 -6.22 -20.15
CA PRO A 237 -17.14 -5.97 -18.78
C PRO A 237 -15.94 -5.53 -17.95
N VAL A 238 -16.10 -4.49 -17.14
CA VAL A 238 -15.05 -4.02 -16.23
C VAL A 238 -15.30 -4.58 -14.83
N SER A 239 -14.46 -5.52 -14.41
CA SER A 239 -14.55 -6.06 -13.05
C SER A 239 -13.70 -5.22 -12.11
N CYS A 240 -14.34 -4.65 -11.09
CA CYS A 240 -13.67 -3.94 -10.01
C CYS A 240 -14.17 -4.53 -8.68
N THR A 241 -13.24 -4.95 -7.83
CA THR A 241 -13.54 -5.45 -6.50
C THR A 241 -12.95 -4.52 -5.47
N ALA A 242 -13.61 -4.40 -4.32
CA ALA A 242 -13.08 -3.65 -3.20
C ALA A 242 -13.33 -4.37 -1.88
N SER A 243 -12.51 -4.03 -0.90
CA SER A 243 -12.68 -4.46 0.49
C SER A 243 -12.31 -3.33 1.44
N LEU A 244 -13.00 -3.30 2.57
CA LEU A 244 -12.75 -2.36 3.65
C LEU A 244 -12.28 -3.13 4.88
N ALA A 245 -11.30 -2.58 5.59
CA ALA A 245 -10.93 -3.06 6.91
C ALA A 245 -10.72 -1.90 7.87
N LEU A 246 -11.01 -2.15 9.13
CA LEU A 246 -10.73 -1.27 10.24
C LEU A 246 -9.85 -2.03 11.22
N LYS A 247 -8.70 -1.48 11.56
CA LYS A 247 -7.81 -2.01 12.59
C LYS A 247 -7.70 -1.01 13.74
N ALA A 248 -7.46 -1.51 14.94
CA ALA A 248 -7.06 -0.71 16.08
C ALA A 248 -5.68 -1.17 16.50
N GLY A 249 -4.81 -0.21 16.80
CA GLY A 249 -3.50 -0.50 17.34
C GLY A 249 -3.17 0.35 18.53
N PHE A 250 -2.26 -0.19 19.32
CA PHE A 250 -1.81 0.42 20.55
C PHE A 250 -0.32 0.19 20.73
N THR A 251 0.40 1.26 21.03
CA THR A 251 1.82 1.23 21.38
C THR A 251 1.97 1.77 22.80
N LEU A 252 2.67 1.03 23.65
CA LEU A 252 2.95 1.43 25.03
C LEU A 252 4.44 1.28 25.31
N ASP A 253 5.01 2.34 25.84
CA ASP A 253 6.32 2.36 26.47
C ASP A 253 6.14 2.91 27.90
N ALA A 254 6.45 2.12 28.91
CA ALA A 254 6.28 2.55 30.29
C ALA A 254 7.29 1.89 31.24
N ASP A 255 7.82 2.66 32.21
CA ASP A 255 8.75 2.18 33.25
C ASP A 255 8.12 2.15 34.65
N GLY A 256 6.94 1.51 34.78
CA GLY A 256 6.24 1.41 36.06
C GLY A 256 4.86 0.77 35.96
N GLN A 257 4.09 0.83 37.04
CA GLN A 257 2.69 0.39 37.03
C GLN A 257 1.85 1.43 36.31
N VAL A 258 1.13 1.03 35.26
CA VAL A 258 0.37 1.95 34.41
C VAL A 258 -1.12 1.83 34.73
N HIS A 259 -1.72 2.96 35.10
CA HIS A 259 -3.15 3.18 35.00
C HIS A 259 -3.34 4.52 34.29
N VAL A 260 -3.79 4.45 33.04
CA VAL A 260 -3.94 5.62 32.17
C VAL A 260 -5.28 5.55 31.46
N THR A 261 -6.03 6.64 31.54
CA THR A 261 -7.24 6.85 30.73
C THR A 261 -6.95 7.89 29.67
N LEU A 262 -7.21 7.54 28.41
CA LEU A 262 -7.11 8.40 27.23
C LEU A 262 -8.48 8.50 26.58
N GLY A 263 -8.91 9.70 26.21
CA GLY A 263 -10.16 9.90 25.48
C GLY A 263 -9.95 10.85 24.31
N GLN A 264 -10.57 10.54 23.17
CA GLN A 264 -10.64 11.47 22.05
C GLN A 264 -11.91 11.29 21.23
N THR A 265 -12.36 12.39 20.64
CA THR A 265 -13.21 12.35 19.44
C THR A 265 -12.40 12.87 18.26
N PHE A 266 -12.47 12.18 17.14
CA PHE A 266 -11.84 12.56 15.88
C PHE A 266 -12.90 12.56 14.78
N ASP A 267 -13.07 13.70 14.15
CA ASP A 267 -13.98 13.87 13.03
C ASP A 267 -13.17 14.22 11.78
N PHE A 268 -13.45 13.55 10.66
CA PHE A 268 -13.02 13.97 9.34
C PHE A 268 -14.20 14.09 8.38
N ASP A 269 -14.13 15.10 7.52
CA ASP A 269 -14.94 15.23 6.32
C ASP A 269 -13.99 15.60 5.19
N GLY A 270 -13.93 14.78 4.15
CA GLY A 270 -12.94 15.00 3.12
C GLY A 270 -12.91 14.01 1.97
N SER A 271 -11.98 14.32 1.06
CA SER A 271 -11.64 13.54 -0.12
C SER A 271 -10.17 13.21 -0.10
N MET A 272 -9.83 11.97 -0.38
CA MET A 272 -8.47 11.51 -0.59
C MET A 272 -8.44 10.66 -1.85
N GLY A 273 -7.33 10.69 -2.58
CA GLY A 273 -7.20 9.88 -3.77
C GLY A 273 -6.10 10.33 -4.70
N VAL A 274 -6.15 9.76 -5.88
CA VAL A 274 -5.20 10.05 -6.95
C VAL A 274 -5.95 10.33 -8.25
N ARG A 275 -5.42 11.26 -9.01
CA ARG A 275 -5.82 11.54 -10.39
C ARG A 275 -4.59 11.42 -11.28
N TYR A 276 -4.76 10.87 -12.45
CA TYR A 276 -3.78 10.82 -13.51
C TYR A 276 -4.38 11.43 -14.76
N GLU A 277 -3.63 12.31 -15.40
CA GLU A 277 -3.95 12.87 -16.71
C GLU A 277 -2.76 12.74 -17.65
N GLN A 278 -2.99 12.29 -18.88
CA GLN A 278 -1.94 12.19 -19.88
C GLN A 278 -1.37 13.58 -20.20
N GLY A 279 -0.07 13.74 -19.97
CA GLY A 279 0.66 14.99 -20.15
C GLY A 279 0.96 15.70 -18.83
N SER A 280 0.05 15.65 -17.86
CA SER A 280 0.21 16.28 -16.53
C SER A 280 0.76 15.31 -15.48
N GLY A 281 0.64 14.00 -15.69
CA GLY A 281 1.11 12.98 -14.74
C GLY A 281 0.14 12.76 -13.59
N TRP A 282 0.67 12.37 -12.43
CA TRP A 282 -0.11 12.06 -11.23
C TRP A 282 -0.31 13.30 -10.37
N GLU A 283 -1.56 13.55 -10.00
CA GLU A 283 -1.98 14.57 -9.04
C GLU A 283 -2.57 13.88 -7.80
N LYS A 284 -2.18 14.36 -6.61
CA LYS A 284 -2.78 13.92 -5.35
C LYS A 284 -4.08 14.69 -5.13
N VAL A 285 -5.18 13.99 -4.92
CA VAL A 285 -6.44 14.62 -4.50
C VAL A 285 -6.48 14.61 -2.98
N ARG A 286 -6.40 15.79 -2.37
CA ARG A 286 -6.51 15.99 -0.93
C ARG A 286 -7.46 17.12 -0.61
N SER A 287 -8.49 16.81 0.18
CA SER A 287 -9.33 17.78 0.87
C SER A 287 -9.55 17.19 2.26
N PHE A 288 -8.71 17.58 3.22
CA PHE A 288 -8.68 16.96 4.54
C PHE A 288 -8.80 18.05 5.60
N ASN A 289 -9.86 18.01 6.41
CA ASN A 289 -10.07 18.97 7.49
C ASN A 289 -10.32 18.21 8.82
N PRO A 290 -9.25 17.71 9.46
CA PRO A 290 -9.37 16.91 10.67
C PRO A 290 -9.75 17.80 11.86
N ALA A 291 -10.73 17.36 12.64
CA ALA A 291 -11.09 18.00 13.90
C ALA A 291 -10.83 17.04 15.06
N TRP A 292 -10.05 17.50 16.05
CA TRP A 292 -9.73 16.75 17.25
C TRP A 292 -10.40 17.38 18.46
N ASN A 293 -11.03 16.56 19.29
CA ASN A 293 -11.54 16.98 20.59
C ASN A 293 -11.05 15.98 21.66
N PRO A 294 -9.80 16.16 22.15
CA PRO A 294 -9.23 15.29 23.16
C PRO A 294 -9.87 15.49 24.54
N GLU A 295 -9.95 14.42 25.32
CA GLU A 295 -10.30 14.46 26.73
C GLU A 295 -9.03 14.45 27.60
N LEU A 296 -9.10 15.09 28.77
CA LEU A 296 -7.96 15.18 29.68
C LEU A 296 -7.55 13.78 30.17
N PRO A 297 -6.26 13.41 30.03
CA PRO A 297 -5.80 12.11 30.49
C PRO A 297 -5.85 12.03 32.02
N GLN A 298 -6.18 10.85 32.55
CA GLN A 298 -6.06 10.56 33.99
C GLN A 298 -4.93 9.56 34.19
N MET A 299 -3.98 9.88 35.07
CA MET A 299 -2.77 9.06 35.29
C MET A 299 -2.53 8.79 36.78
N GLY A 300 -1.94 7.62 37.08
CA GLY A 300 -1.33 7.32 38.37
C GLY A 300 0.01 8.05 38.59
N ALA A 301 0.43 8.22 39.85
CA ALA A 301 1.68 8.90 40.20
C ALA A 301 2.93 8.04 39.97
N ASP A 302 4.05 8.70 39.64
CA ASP A 302 5.43 8.17 39.52
C ASP A 302 5.70 7.18 38.36
N VAL A 303 5.47 7.59 37.11
CA VAL A 303 5.73 6.75 35.92
C VAL A 303 6.26 7.58 34.75
N GLN A 304 7.18 7.05 33.94
CA GLN A 304 7.39 7.53 32.57
C GLN A 304 6.51 6.70 31.65
N VAL A 305 5.63 7.35 30.86
CA VAL A 305 4.71 6.66 29.97
C VAL A 305 4.64 7.37 28.62
N GLN A 306 4.83 6.61 27.55
CA GLN A 306 4.41 6.98 26.22
C GLN A 306 3.36 5.97 25.75
N ALA A 307 2.13 6.44 25.53
CA ALA A 307 1.03 5.60 25.08
C ALA A 307 0.46 6.18 23.79
N THR A 308 0.35 5.37 22.74
CA THR A 308 -0.23 5.76 21.46
C THR A 308 -1.37 4.83 21.11
N GLY A 309 -2.59 5.34 21.00
CA GLY A 309 -3.73 4.62 20.44
C GLY A 309 -4.02 5.11 19.03
N TYR A 310 -4.30 4.19 18.10
CA TYR A 310 -4.62 4.56 16.71
C TYR A 310 -5.66 3.64 16.10
N LEU A 311 -6.38 4.15 15.10
CA LEU A 311 -7.27 3.38 14.23
C LEU A 311 -6.72 3.43 12.81
N VAL A 312 -6.82 2.33 12.05
CA VAL A 312 -6.43 2.28 10.64
C VAL A 312 -7.63 1.84 9.82
N GLY A 313 -8.21 2.76 9.06
CA GLY A 313 -9.18 2.43 8.01
C GLY A 313 -8.43 2.16 6.71
N SER A 314 -8.66 1.01 6.07
CA SER A 314 -8.07 0.67 4.77
C SER A 314 -9.14 0.35 3.73
N LEU A 315 -9.03 0.95 2.55
CA LEU A 315 -9.79 0.62 1.35
C LEU A 315 -8.85 0.00 0.32
N LYS A 316 -9.14 -1.23 -0.10
CA LYS A 316 -8.44 -1.89 -1.21
C LYS A 316 -9.36 -1.91 -2.42
N VAL A 317 -8.87 -1.51 -3.58
CA VAL A 317 -9.57 -1.56 -4.87
C VAL A 317 -8.70 -2.30 -5.87
N GLY A 318 -9.25 -3.30 -6.56
CA GLY A 318 -8.56 -4.05 -7.60
C GLY A 318 -9.41 -4.20 -8.86
N PHE A 319 -8.77 -4.28 -10.02
CA PHE A 319 -9.44 -4.52 -11.30
C PHE A 319 -9.05 -5.90 -11.83
N TYR A 320 -10.03 -6.75 -12.17
CA TYR A 320 -9.89 -8.14 -12.65
C TYR A 320 -8.93 -9.02 -11.81
N GLY A 321 -9.42 -10.12 -11.24
CA GLY A 321 -8.54 -11.07 -10.55
C GLY A 321 -9.13 -12.46 -10.40
N LEU A 322 -8.29 -13.49 -10.45
CA LEU A 322 -8.73 -14.84 -10.11
C LEU A 322 -7.81 -15.68 -9.23
N THR A 323 -6.55 -15.31 -8.98
CA THR A 323 -5.61 -16.26 -8.29
C THR A 323 -4.58 -15.65 -7.35
N LYS A 324 -4.66 -14.34 -7.09
CA LYS A 324 -4.16 -13.76 -5.84
C LYS A 324 -5.36 -13.13 -5.17
N ALA A 325 -5.36 -13.07 -3.84
CA ALA A 325 -6.24 -12.17 -3.11
C ALA A 325 -6.19 -10.81 -3.80
N LEU A 326 -7.22 -10.49 -4.60
CA LEU A 326 -7.28 -9.38 -5.55
C LEU A 326 -6.15 -9.44 -6.61
N GLY A 327 -6.46 -9.93 -7.82
CA GLY A 327 -5.49 -10.27 -8.87
C GLY A 327 -4.66 -9.12 -9.48
N THR A 328 -3.84 -9.52 -10.46
CA THR A 328 -2.70 -8.82 -11.08
C THR A 328 -3.00 -7.51 -11.84
N GLY A 329 -4.26 -7.08 -11.94
CA GLY A 329 -4.68 -5.83 -12.62
C GLY A 329 -4.47 -4.53 -11.82
N GLY A 330 -3.53 -4.55 -10.87
CA GLY A 330 -3.17 -3.42 -10.03
C GLY A 330 -4.09 -3.28 -8.82
N GLN A 331 -3.49 -3.07 -7.65
CA GLN A 331 -4.21 -2.80 -6.41
C GLN A 331 -3.94 -1.37 -5.96
N LEU A 332 -5.00 -0.61 -5.69
CA LEU A 332 -4.92 0.62 -4.94
C LEU A 332 -5.30 0.33 -3.50
N GLU A 333 -4.34 0.48 -2.58
CA GLU A 333 -4.60 0.45 -1.16
C GLU A 333 -4.48 1.86 -0.60
N MET A 334 -5.55 2.33 0.03
CA MET A 334 -5.60 3.61 0.71
C MET A 334 -5.81 3.34 2.19
N SER A 335 -4.98 3.93 3.05
CA SER A 335 -5.11 3.82 4.50
C SER A 335 -5.07 5.17 5.19
N ALA A 336 -5.99 5.37 6.13
CA ALA A 336 -6.02 6.52 7.02
C ALA A 336 -5.79 6.05 8.45
N LYS A 337 -4.79 6.63 9.11
CA LYS A 337 -4.31 6.30 10.44
C LYS A 337 -4.33 7.52 11.35
N PRO A 338 -5.48 7.89 11.92
CA PRO A 338 -5.54 8.79 13.07
C PRO A 338 -4.90 8.13 14.31
N SER A 339 -4.06 8.89 15.00
CA SER A 339 -3.33 8.50 16.22
C SER A 339 -3.47 9.56 17.31
N LEU A 340 -3.47 9.10 18.55
CA LEU A 340 -3.35 9.93 19.74
C LEU A 340 -2.20 9.40 20.57
N ARG A 341 -1.22 10.24 20.83
CA ARG A 341 -0.05 9.92 21.64
C ARG A 341 -0.04 10.77 22.89
N LEU A 342 -0.04 10.12 24.04
CA LEU A 342 0.27 10.74 25.31
C LEU A 342 1.73 10.48 25.64
N SER A 343 2.45 11.54 26.02
CA SER A 343 3.79 11.45 26.59
C SER A 343 3.75 12.06 27.98
N TYR A 344 4.24 11.33 28.98
CA TYR A 344 4.35 11.77 30.36
C TYR A 344 5.73 11.41 30.91
N SER A 345 6.42 12.40 31.47
CA SER A 345 7.69 12.22 32.14
C SER A 345 7.65 12.81 33.54
N SER A 346 7.93 11.98 34.53
CA SER A 346 8.01 12.36 35.95
C SER A 346 9.39 12.91 36.36
N SER A 347 10.40 12.87 35.48
CA SER A 347 11.82 13.10 35.84
C SER A 347 12.49 14.31 35.18
N GLU A 348 11.75 15.21 34.53
CA GLU A 348 12.27 16.48 33.99
C GLU A 348 12.07 17.66 34.97
N PRO A 349 12.79 18.79 34.86
CA PRO A 349 12.80 19.87 35.87
C PRO A 349 11.42 20.46 36.22
N ALA A 350 10.38 20.16 35.42
CA ALA A 350 8.99 20.13 35.85
C ALA A 350 8.34 18.81 35.35
N PRO A 351 7.65 18.03 36.21
CA PRO A 351 6.85 16.89 35.75
C PRO A 351 5.75 17.40 34.82
N GLY A 352 5.66 16.83 33.62
CA GLY A 352 4.77 17.31 32.58
C GLY A 352 4.22 16.20 31.71
N TRP A 353 2.99 16.37 31.23
CA TRP A 353 2.40 15.54 30.17
C TRP A 353 2.17 16.38 28.92
N GLY A 354 2.26 15.74 27.76
CA GLY A 354 1.88 16.30 26.47
C GLY A 354 0.96 15.32 25.75
N LEU A 355 -0.16 15.83 25.25
CA LEU A 355 -1.06 15.06 24.41
C LEU A 355 -0.89 15.53 22.97
N TYR A 356 -0.61 14.58 22.08
CA TYR A 356 -0.37 14.79 20.67
C TYR A 356 -1.45 14.03 19.90
N GLY A 357 -2.00 14.67 18.87
CA GLY A 357 -2.93 14.06 17.94
C GLY A 357 -2.33 14.15 16.56
N GLY A 358 -2.41 13.06 15.80
CA GLY A 358 -1.89 13.05 14.45
C GLY A 358 -2.77 12.24 13.50
N VAL A 359 -2.72 12.58 12.22
CA VAL A 359 -3.25 11.71 11.17
C VAL A 359 -2.14 11.46 10.19
N GLN A 360 -1.95 10.19 9.85
CA GLN A 360 -1.22 9.78 8.67
C GLN A 360 -2.20 9.18 7.66
N VAL A 361 -2.25 9.72 6.44
CA VAL A 361 -2.96 9.13 5.31
C VAL A 361 -1.92 8.72 4.28
N ASP A 362 -1.90 7.44 4.02
CA ASP A 362 -1.04 6.82 3.02
C ASP A 362 -1.93 6.28 1.90
N ALA A 363 -1.53 6.50 0.66
CA ALA A 363 -1.97 5.68 -0.44
C ALA A 363 -0.77 4.88 -0.89
N THR A 364 -0.88 3.56 -0.89
CA THR A 364 0.07 2.69 -1.57
C THR A 364 -0.58 2.25 -2.88
N PRO A 365 -0.48 3.08 -3.94
CA PRO A 365 -0.79 2.59 -5.27
C PRO A 365 0.25 1.54 -5.64
N SER A 366 -0.13 0.26 -5.56
CA SER A 366 0.50 -0.79 -6.36
C SER A 366 -0.31 -0.97 -7.64
N LEU A 367 -0.66 0.18 -8.24
CA LEU A 367 -1.57 0.27 -9.36
C LEU A 367 -0.79 -0.12 -10.63
N LYS A 368 -0.71 -1.43 -10.88
CA LYS A 368 -0.35 -1.98 -12.19
C LYS A 368 -1.52 -1.80 -13.15
N VAL A 369 -1.64 -0.60 -13.70
CA VAL A 369 -2.53 -0.34 -14.82
C VAL A 369 -1.69 -0.51 -16.07
N LEU A 370 -1.99 -1.56 -16.85
CA LEU A 370 -1.50 -1.73 -18.22
C LEU A 370 -0.04 -2.19 -18.33
N HIS A 371 0.33 -3.26 -17.61
CA HIS A 371 1.71 -3.78 -17.48
C HIS A 371 2.74 -2.76 -16.94
N THR A 372 2.27 -1.57 -16.60
CA THR A 372 3.05 -0.46 -16.09
C THR A 372 2.70 -0.30 -14.63
N SER A 373 3.69 -0.44 -13.74
CA SER A 373 3.52 -0.01 -12.36
C SER A 373 3.43 1.51 -12.39
N LEU A 374 2.22 2.06 -12.31
CA LEU A 374 2.04 3.51 -12.39
C LEU A 374 2.51 4.22 -11.11
N ALA A 375 2.67 3.47 -10.03
CA ALA A 375 3.46 3.80 -8.86
C ALA A 375 3.86 2.48 -8.15
N SER A 376 5.00 2.47 -7.47
CA SER A 376 5.48 1.33 -6.64
C SER A 376 5.92 1.79 -5.24
N THR A 377 5.58 3.03 -4.89
CA THR A 377 5.98 3.70 -3.66
C THR A 377 4.74 4.15 -2.91
N THR A 378 4.77 4.02 -1.58
CA THR A 378 3.76 4.61 -0.70
C THR A 378 3.78 6.13 -0.83
N LEU A 379 2.69 6.70 -1.31
CA LEU A 379 2.45 8.13 -1.33
C LEU A 379 1.90 8.54 0.04
N ASN A 380 2.70 9.29 0.79
CA ASN A 380 2.19 10.05 1.93
C ASN A 380 1.26 11.14 1.36
N LEU A 381 -0.04 10.97 1.56
CA LEU A 381 -1.07 11.92 1.11
C LEU A 381 -1.27 13.04 2.14
N TYR A 382 -1.12 12.69 3.43
CA TYR A 382 -1.23 13.61 4.55
C TYR A 382 -0.45 13.06 5.75
N LYS A 383 0.31 13.88 6.44
CA LYS A 383 0.91 13.53 7.72
C LYS A 383 0.94 14.78 8.59
N ASP A 384 0.35 14.68 9.76
CA ASP A 384 0.26 15.78 10.72
C ASP A 384 0.33 15.18 12.12
N GLU A 385 1.09 15.79 13.01
CA GLU A 385 1.09 15.47 14.44
C GLU A 385 1.23 16.79 15.20
N ARG A 386 0.21 17.15 15.96
CA ARG A 386 0.18 18.41 16.72
C ARG A 386 0.01 18.12 18.19
N ARG A 387 0.63 18.97 19.02
CA ARG A 387 0.34 18.99 20.45
C ARG A 387 -1.06 19.57 20.65
N LEU A 388 -1.99 18.73 21.08
CA LEU A 388 -3.39 19.13 21.26
C LEU A 388 -3.64 19.85 22.59
N LEU A 389 -2.85 19.54 23.63
CA LEU A 389 -2.95 20.16 24.95
C LEU A 389 -1.55 20.47 25.51
N PRO A 390 -1.31 21.69 26.00
CA PRO A 390 -0.07 22.04 26.69
C PRO A 390 0.00 21.34 28.07
N ALA A 391 1.21 21.24 28.62
CA ALA A 391 1.42 20.68 29.94
C ALA A 391 0.58 21.47 30.96
N ALA A 392 -0.29 20.77 31.68
CA ALA A 392 -0.99 21.38 32.80
C ALA A 392 0.04 21.65 33.90
N ASP A 393 0.60 22.86 33.90
CA ASP A 393 1.19 23.41 35.10
C ASP A 393 0.11 23.36 36.19
N SER A 394 0.44 22.70 37.29
CA SER A 394 -0.50 22.32 38.33
C SER A 394 -1.48 23.44 38.73
N ASN A 395 -2.79 23.16 38.55
CA ASN A 395 -3.95 23.81 39.18
C ASN A 395 -4.54 25.10 38.58
N ASP A 396 -4.82 25.23 37.28
CA ASP A 396 -5.92 26.10 36.85
C ASP A 396 -6.49 25.70 35.47
N ALA A 397 -7.82 25.58 35.40
CA ALA A 397 -8.55 25.49 34.13
C ALA A 397 -8.56 26.88 33.47
N ALA A 398 -7.48 27.23 32.77
CA ALA A 398 -7.39 28.46 31.99
C ALA A 398 -7.92 28.24 30.55
N PRO A 399 -8.56 29.25 29.93
CA PRO A 399 -8.96 29.19 28.52
C PRO A 399 -7.72 29.04 27.62
N ILE A 400 -7.90 28.37 26.48
CA ILE A 400 -6.89 28.17 25.43
C ILE A 400 -6.21 29.52 25.16
N ASP A 401 -4.94 29.64 25.55
CA ASP A 401 -4.13 30.81 25.27
C ASP A 401 -3.65 30.68 23.82
N THR A 402 -4.17 31.55 22.94
CA THR A 402 -3.85 31.56 21.51
C THR A 402 -2.44 32.10 21.23
N GLY A 403 -1.63 32.39 22.26
CA GLY A 403 -0.43 33.20 22.09
C GLY A 403 -0.79 34.62 21.64
N ASN A 404 0.16 35.53 21.78
CA ASN A 404 0.00 36.88 21.25
C ASN A 404 0.89 36.98 20.00
N CYS A 405 0.27 36.91 18.81
CA CYS A 405 0.87 36.94 17.46
C CYS A 405 1.72 38.19 17.11
N SER A 406 2.36 38.83 18.08
CA SER A 406 3.10 40.09 18.00
C SER A 406 3.93 40.37 19.28
N ASP A 407 4.26 39.36 20.10
CA ASP A 407 4.99 39.51 21.36
C ASP A 407 6.51 39.24 21.22
N GLY A 408 6.94 38.73 20.06
CA GLY A 408 8.34 38.48 19.73
C GLY A 408 8.91 37.20 20.34
N GLN A 409 8.06 36.29 20.79
CA GLN A 409 8.42 34.95 21.25
C GLN A 409 7.66 33.91 20.43
N GLU A 410 8.17 32.68 20.39
CA GLU A 410 7.44 31.54 19.83
C GLU A 410 6.66 30.89 20.97
N ASP A 411 5.42 31.33 21.19
CA ASP A 411 4.57 30.85 22.27
C ASP A 411 3.13 30.52 21.83
N GLY A 412 2.34 29.95 22.74
CA GLY A 412 0.98 29.52 22.43
C GLY A 412 0.90 28.41 21.36
N LEU A 413 0.27 28.72 20.22
CA LEU A 413 0.04 27.81 19.08
C LEU A 413 0.73 28.32 17.80
N GLU A 414 1.71 29.19 17.92
CA GLU A 414 2.55 29.65 16.81
C GLU A 414 3.50 28.54 16.34
N THR A 415 3.88 28.56 15.06
CA THR A 415 4.87 27.62 14.50
C THR A 415 6.22 28.28 14.22
N ALA A 416 6.26 29.62 14.24
CA ALA A 416 7.45 30.44 14.34
C ALA A 416 7.08 31.74 15.06
N VAL A 417 8.08 32.50 15.53
CA VAL A 417 7.87 33.73 16.32
C VAL A 417 6.80 34.65 15.70
N ASP A 418 5.68 34.84 16.41
CA ASP A 418 4.54 35.69 16.02
C ASP A 418 3.75 35.24 14.77
N CYS A 419 3.91 34.00 14.29
CA CYS A 419 3.21 33.51 13.08
C CYS A 419 2.95 31.99 13.06
N GLY A 420 2.06 31.57 12.15
CA GLY A 420 1.68 30.17 11.96
C GLY A 420 0.71 29.64 13.02
N GLY A 421 0.13 28.47 12.75
CA GLY A 421 -0.85 27.79 13.60
C GLY A 421 -2.11 28.63 13.88
N ALA A 422 -2.24 29.18 15.10
CA ALA A 422 -3.38 30.03 15.46
C ALA A 422 -3.22 31.50 15.01
N CYS A 423 -2.04 31.88 14.53
CA CYS A 423 -1.68 33.21 14.08
C CYS A 423 -1.76 33.34 12.55
N GLY A 424 -1.41 34.52 12.02
CA GLY A 424 -1.34 34.72 10.56
C GLY A 424 -0.20 33.90 9.95
N PRO A 425 -0.27 33.57 8.65
CA PRO A 425 0.76 32.77 7.99
C PRO A 425 2.14 33.47 8.03
N CYS A 426 3.17 32.67 8.25
CA CYS A 426 4.59 32.97 8.25
C CYS A 426 5.14 33.28 6.84
N SER A 427 6.24 34.02 6.82
CA SER A 427 6.92 34.42 5.60
C SER A 427 7.86 33.32 5.10
N MET A 428 8.41 33.48 3.91
CA MET A 428 9.35 32.50 3.32
C MET A 428 10.58 32.32 4.23
N GLY A 429 11.00 31.06 4.42
CA GLY A 429 12.12 30.66 5.25
C GLY A 429 11.83 30.64 6.76
N ASP A 430 10.64 31.03 7.20
CA ASP A 430 10.23 30.87 8.59
C ASP A 430 9.86 29.42 8.88
N GLU A 431 10.01 29.00 10.14
CA GLU A 431 9.61 27.66 10.57
C GLU A 431 8.09 27.47 10.45
N CYS A 432 7.69 26.28 10.06
CA CYS A 432 6.29 25.94 9.83
C CYS A 432 6.03 24.46 10.14
N VAL A 433 4.75 24.14 10.32
CA VAL A 433 4.28 22.76 10.49
C VAL A 433 3.32 22.36 9.36
N LEU A 434 2.57 23.31 8.82
CA LEU A 434 1.55 23.14 7.80
C LEU A 434 1.79 24.08 6.63
N ASP A 435 1.37 23.65 5.45
CA ASP A 435 1.27 24.49 4.25
C ASP A 435 0.53 25.81 4.54
N ASP A 436 -0.57 25.77 5.31
CA ASP A 436 -1.36 26.94 5.70
C ASP A 436 -0.66 27.87 6.70
N ASP A 437 0.39 27.40 7.38
CA ASP A 437 1.24 28.25 8.21
C ASP A 437 2.10 29.16 7.35
N CYS A 438 2.16 28.96 6.03
CA CYS A 438 3.00 29.71 5.14
C CYS A 438 2.17 30.59 4.21
N VAL A 439 2.64 31.83 3.96
CA VAL A 439 2.04 32.71 2.95
C VAL A 439 2.08 32.06 1.57
N SER A 440 3.07 31.20 1.33
CA SER A 440 3.21 30.41 0.10
C SER A 440 2.21 29.26 -0.02
N GLY A 441 1.66 28.74 1.08
CA GLY A 441 0.89 27.50 1.04
C GLY A 441 1.75 26.23 0.94
N ALA A 442 3.05 26.30 1.27
CA ALA A 442 3.95 25.14 1.24
C ALA A 442 4.94 25.18 2.42
N CYS A 443 4.84 24.17 3.29
CA CYS A 443 5.76 23.91 4.38
C CYS A 443 6.57 22.65 4.08
N VAL A 444 7.83 22.83 3.68
CA VAL A 444 8.70 21.74 3.24
C VAL A 444 9.89 21.66 4.17
N SER A 445 10.16 20.48 4.71
CA SER A 445 11.25 20.25 5.68
C SER A 445 11.18 21.14 6.93
N GLY A 446 9.99 21.63 7.29
CA GLY A 446 9.77 22.48 8.45
C GLY A 446 9.99 23.97 8.20
N GLU A 447 10.20 24.38 6.95
CA GLU A 447 10.37 25.79 6.56
C GLU A 447 9.38 26.19 5.46
N CYS A 448 8.92 27.44 5.49
CA CYS A 448 8.03 27.98 4.47
C CYS A 448 8.79 28.16 3.15
N THR A 449 8.45 27.33 2.17
CA THR A 449 9.09 27.32 0.84
C THR A 449 8.09 27.68 -0.25
N SER A 450 8.56 27.82 -1.49
CA SER A 450 7.68 28.02 -2.64
C SER A 450 6.96 26.71 -3.00
N THR A 451 5.69 26.80 -3.45
CA THR A 451 4.89 25.63 -3.87
C THR A 451 5.40 24.95 -5.14
N ASN A 452 6.44 25.50 -5.77
CA ASN A 452 6.84 25.12 -7.12
C ASN A 452 8.18 24.36 -7.17
N CYS A 453 8.89 24.27 -6.05
CA CYS A 453 10.22 23.65 -5.95
C CYS A 453 10.30 22.13 -6.18
N ASP A 454 9.25 21.49 -6.72
CA ASP A 454 9.14 20.05 -6.96
C ASP A 454 8.12 19.73 -8.08
N ASN A 455 7.76 20.70 -8.92
CA ASN A 455 6.66 20.59 -9.88
C ASN A 455 7.10 20.15 -11.31
N GLY A 456 8.38 19.89 -11.51
CA GLY A 456 8.97 19.41 -12.77
C GLY A 456 9.16 20.49 -13.82
N VAL A 457 8.92 21.77 -13.50
CA VAL A 457 9.06 22.89 -14.43
C VAL A 457 9.82 24.04 -13.78
N GLN A 458 10.77 24.64 -14.52
CA GLN A 458 11.44 25.85 -14.05
C GLN A 458 10.44 27.02 -14.05
N ASP A 459 9.99 27.44 -12.87
CA ASP A 459 9.08 28.57 -12.74
C ASP A 459 9.42 29.49 -11.55
N ALA A 460 8.59 30.52 -11.32
CA ALA A 460 8.81 31.54 -10.29
C ALA A 460 10.23 32.16 -10.32
N ASP A 461 11.00 32.03 -9.24
CA ASP A 461 12.38 32.49 -9.08
C ASP A 461 13.41 31.34 -9.07
N GLU A 462 13.03 30.15 -9.52
CA GLU A 462 13.95 29.03 -9.68
C GLU A 462 15.01 29.28 -10.75
N THR A 463 16.25 28.90 -10.45
CA THR A 463 17.36 29.03 -11.39
C THR A 463 17.59 27.76 -12.19
N GLY A 464 17.22 26.60 -11.64
CA GLY A 464 17.10 25.30 -12.31
C GLY A 464 15.65 24.79 -12.26
N VAL A 465 15.36 23.62 -12.83
CA VAL A 465 14.02 23.01 -12.69
C VAL A 465 13.91 22.49 -11.26
N ASP A 466 12.93 22.99 -10.50
CA ASP A 466 12.68 22.59 -9.11
C ASP A 466 13.82 22.93 -8.13
N CYS A 467 14.72 23.87 -8.48
CA CYS A 467 15.89 24.19 -7.64
C CYS A 467 16.46 25.60 -7.87
N GLY A 468 17.17 26.11 -6.86
CA GLY A 468 17.81 27.42 -6.85
C GLY A 468 16.85 28.60 -6.64
N GLY A 469 17.38 29.80 -6.40
CA GLY A 469 16.57 30.95 -6.00
C GLY A 469 15.90 30.76 -4.62
N SER A 470 14.57 30.71 -4.58
CA SER A 470 13.80 30.41 -3.35
C SER A 470 13.60 28.91 -3.08
N CYS A 471 14.14 28.05 -3.95
CA CYS A 471 14.08 26.59 -3.84
C CYS A 471 15.42 26.00 -3.36
N PRO A 472 15.45 24.72 -2.93
CA PRO A 472 16.68 24.06 -2.51
C PRO A 472 17.81 24.17 -3.55
N GLU A 473 19.06 24.15 -3.10
CA GLU A 473 20.23 24.25 -3.97
C GLU A 473 20.22 23.17 -5.07
N CYS A 474 20.52 23.57 -6.30
CA CYS A 474 20.63 22.67 -7.44
C CYS A 474 21.85 21.75 -7.28
N SER A 475 21.63 20.43 -7.33
CA SER A 475 22.70 19.40 -7.37
C SER A 475 23.31 19.24 -8.78
N GLY A 476 23.11 20.24 -9.64
CA GLY A 476 23.36 20.24 -11.08
C GLY A 476 22.25 21.00 -11.81
N GLY A 477 22.51 21.53 -13.01
CA GLY A 477 21.52 22.32 -13.76
C GLY A 477 21.84 23.81 -13.82
N ALA A 478 20.87 24.64 -14.18
CA ALA A 478 21.10 26.08 -14.38
C ALA A 478 21.16 26.87 -13.06
N CYS A 479 21.97 27.92 -13.02
CA CYS A 479 22.17 28.81 -11.87
C CYS A 479 22.37 30.26 -12.31
N GLN A 480 22.11 31.20 -11.39
CA GLN A 480 22.44 32.61 -11.58
C GLN A 480 23.55 33.08 -10.64
N ASP A 481 23.57 32.56 -9.42
CA ASP A 481 24.53 32.88 -8.37
C ASP A 481 25.11 31.59 -7.75
N ALA A 482 26.27 31.74 -7.10
CA ALA A 482 26.94 30.64 -6.42
C ALA A 482 26.04 29.95 -5.36
N ALA A 483 25.17 30.71 -4.68
CA ALA A 483 24.26 30.17 -3.66
C ALA A 483 23.17 29.25 -4.23
N ASP A 484 22.97 29.23 -5.56
CA ASP A 484 22.00 28.34 -6.20
C ASP A 484 22.53 26.89 -6.33
N CYS A 485 23.81 26.64 -6.07
CA CYS A 485 24.47 25.37 -6.36
C CYS A 485 24.97 24.67 -5.11
N VAL A 486 24.74 23.35 -5.06
CA VAL A 486 25.38 22.48 -4.07
C VAL A 486 26.89 22.55 -4.28
N GLY A 487 27.60 23.14 -3.30
CA GLY A 487 29.05 23.36 -3.38
C GLY A 487 29.47 24.77 -3.82
N ALA A 488 28.51 25.70 -3.98
CA ALA A 488 28.74 27.12 -4.24
C ALA A 488 29.48 27.47 -5.56
N ASN A 489 29.38 26.62 -6.58
CA ASN A 489 30.09 26.78 -7.86
C ASN A 489 29.13 26.90 -9.04
N CYS A 490 28.73 28.14 -9.37
CA CYS A 490 28.00 28.46 -10.59
C CYS A 490 28.99 28.93 -11.67
N VAL A 491 29.29 28.09 -12.67
CA VAL A 491 30.23 28.39 -13.76
C VAL A 491 29.47 28.40 -15.08
N ASP A 492 29.60 29.50 -15.83
CA ASP A 492 28.91 29.71 -17.12
C ASP A 492 27.39 29.47 -17.06
N GLY A 493 26.77 29.72 -15.90
CA GLY A 493 25.33 29.57 -15.67
C GLY A 493 24.88 28.13 -15.40
N VAL A 494 25.81 27.23 -15.06
CA VAL A 494 25.54 25.85 -14.70
C VAL A 494 26.19 25.51 -13.35
N CYS A 495 25.45 24.85 -12.47
CA CYS A 495 26.00 24.25 -11.25
C CYS A 495 26.88 23.07 -11.64
N GLU A 496 28.19 23.25 -11.51
CA GLU A 496 29.12 22.15 -11.60
C GLU A 496 29.07 21.35 -10.30
N ALA A 497 29.08 20.01 -10.42
CA ALA A 497 29.07 19.14 -9.25
C ALA A 497 30.24 19.50 -8.31
N PRO A 498 30.06 19.35 -6.99
CA PRO A 498 31.17 19.50 -6.06
C PRO A 498 32.33 18.58 -6.49
N LEU A 499 33.56 19.09 -6.39
CA LEU A 499 34.77 18.38 -6.79
C LEU A 499 34.83 17.01 -6.08
N ASP A 500 34.59 15.94 -6.83
CA ASP A 500 34.76 14.57 -6.38
C ASP A 500 36.16 14.13 -6.77
N CYS A 501 37.05 14.02 -5.79
CA CYS A 501 38.44 13.63 -6.03
C CYS A 501 38.61 12.16 -6.44
N TYR A 502 37.54 11.40 -6.72
CA TYR A 502 37.59 9.96 -6.99
C TYR A 502 36.60 9.52 -8.10
N ASP A 503 36.27 10.40 -9.06
CA ASP A 503 35.25 10.16 -10.09
C ASP A 503 35.79 9.60 -11.42
N ASN A 504 37.07 9.26 -11.46
CA ASN A 504 37.84 8.73 -12.60
C ASN A 504 37.91 9.67 -13.81
N VAL A 505 37.68 10.97 -13.63
CA VAL A 505 37.81 11.97 -14.70
C VAL A 505 38.58 13.19 -14.21
N GLN A 506 39.65 13.56 -14.92
CA GLN A 506 40.40 14.77 -14.60
C GLN A 506 39.53 16.03 -14.77
N ASN A 507 38.99 16.55 -13.68
CA ASN A 507 38.08 17.71 -13.70
C ASN A 507 38.40 18.71 -12.56
N GLY A 508 37.67 19.83 -12.55
CA GLY A 508 37.90 20.91 -11.58
C GLY A 508 39.35 21.43 -11.53
N ALA A 509 39.99 21.34 -10.36
CA ALA A 509 41.34 21.84 -10.10
C ALA A 509 42.41 20.74 -9.99
N GLU A 510 42.09 19.52 -10.41
CA GLU A 510 43.00 18.37 -10.39
C GLU A 510 44.18 18.53 -11.35
N THR A 511 45.35 18.03 -10.94
CA THR A 511 46.56 18.05 -11.79
C THR A 511 46.75 16.75 -12.59
N ASP A 512 46.09 15.66 -12.20
CA ASP A 512 45.93 14.41 -12.96
C ASP A 512 44.58 13.76 -12.55
N VAL A 513 44.14 12.69 -13.22
CA VAL A 513 42.85 12.03 -12.94
C VAL A 513 42.74 11.68 -11.45
N ASP A 514 41.72 12.22 -10.77
CA ASP A 514 41.41 11.96 -9.35
C ASP A 514 42.48 12.44 -8.36
N CYS A 515 43.35 13.39 -8.76
CA CYS A 515 44.40 13.87 -7.87
C CYS A 515 44.97 15.25 -8.20
N GLY A 516 45.53 15.89 -7.17
CA GLY A 516 46.24 17.15 -7.24
C GLY A 516 45.36 18.39 -7.12
N GLY A 517 46.02 19.55 -6.99
CA GLY A 517 45.32 20.79 -6.61
C GLY A 517 44.77 20.69 -5.18
N PRO A 518 43.46 20.87 -4.96
CA PRO A 518 42.81 20.66 -3.65
C PRO A 518 42.53 19.19 -3.29
N CYS A 519 42.77 18.23 -4.20
CA CYS A 519 42.68 16.78 -3.94
C CYS A 519 44.01 16.18 -3.44
N ASP A 520 44.01 14.88 -3.13
CA ASP A 520 45.23 14.16 -2.72
C ASP A 520 46.34 14.28 -3.79
N PRO A 521 47.63 14.38 -3.41
CA PRO A 521 48.72 14.53 -4.38
C PRO A 521 48.83 13.35 -5.34
N CYS A 522 49.09 13.65 -6.62
CA CYS A 522 49.21 12.63 -7.66
C CYS A 522 50.38 11.67 -7.46
N TYR A 523 50.15 10.42 -7.87
CA TYR A 523 51.10 9.33 -7.77
C TYR A 523 52.41 9.58 -8.53
N GLY A 524 53.52 9.60 -7.80
CA GLY A 524 54.87 9.78 -8.34
C GLY A 524 55.82 10.56 -7.43
N ASP A 525 55.29 11.26 -6.43
CA ASP A 525 56.08 12.18 -5.60
C ASP A 525 56.38 11.66 -4.18
N SER A 526 55.95 10.44 -3.83
CA SER A 526 56.26 9.81 -2.53
C SER A 526 57.47 8.87 -2.62
N PRO A 527 58.50 9.02 -1.76
CA PRO A 527 59.80 8.36 -1.91
C PRO A 527 59.84 6.84 -1.67
N TRP A 528 58.70 6.18 -1.43
CA TRP A 528 58.62 4.79 -0.96
C TRP A 528 57.60 3.88 -1.70
N ASN A 529 57.13 4.29 -2.88
CA ASN A 529 56.51 3.40 -3.90
C ASN A 529 55.51 2.30 -3.44
N CYS A 530 54.72 2.55 -2.38
CA CYS A 530 53.83 1.59 -1.71
C CYS A 530 52.72 0.91 -2.54
N TYR A 531 52.61 1.15 -3.86
CA TYR A 531 51.52 0.64 -4.71
C TYR A 531 51.96 0.41 -6.15
N ASP A 532 53.22 0.00 -6.34
CA ASP A 532 53.78 -0.30 -7.65
C ASP A 532 53.64 -1.78 -8.06
N GLY A 533 52.99 -2.59 -7.23
CA GLY A 533 52.77 -4.01 -7.48
C GLY A 533 54.04 -4.86 -7.28
N GLU A 534 55.11 -4.29 -6.73
CA GLU A 534 56.34 -4.99 -6.39
C GLU A 534 56.63 -4.88 -4.89
N LEU A 535 57.05 -6.00 -4.26
CA LEU A 535 57.46 -5.96 -2.85
C LEU A 535 58.76 -5.15 -2.71
N SER A 536 58.65 -3.93 -2.18
CA SER A 536 59.73 -2.95 -2.16
C SER A 536 59.84 -2.22 -0.81
N GLY A 537 61.01 -1.60 -0.55
CA GLY A 537 61.21 -0.89 0.72
C GLY A 537 61.11 -1.79 1.98
N ASP A 538 60.28 -1.37 2.95
CA ASP A 538 59.99 -2.07 4.21
C ASP A 538 58.61 -2.75 4.25
N GLU A 539 58.00 -3.00 3.08
CA GLU A 539 56.73 -3.71 2.93
C GLU A 539 56.73 -5.13 3.53
N GLU A 540 55.58 -5.51 4.10
CA GLU A 540 55.34 -6.84 4.69
C GLU A 540 54.63 -7.79 3.70
N ASP A 541 53.87 -7.27 2.73
CA ASP A 541 53.36 -7.95 1.52
C ASP A 541 53.27 -6.93 0.35
N VAL A 542 53.04 -7.38 -0.89
CA VAL A 542 53.00 -6.49 -2.07
C VAL A 542 52.04 -5.34 -1.81
N ASP A 543 52.57 -4.12 -1.82
CA ASP A 543 51.84 -2.86 -1.60
C ASP A 543 51.24 -2.67 -0.18
N CYS A 544 51.73 -3.40 0.84
CA CYS A 544 51.27 -3.22 2.22
C CYS A 544 52.33 -3.59 3.29
N GLY A 545 52.21 -3.01 4.48
CA GLY A 545 53.09 -3.21 5.63
C GLY A 545 54.27 -2.24 5.72
N GLY A 546 54.91 -2.19 6.90
CA GLY A 546 56.02 -1.28 7.16
C GLY A 546 55.62 0.19 7.18
N SER A 547 56.21 0.98 6.28
CA SER A 547 55.85 2.39 6.06
C SER A 547 54.61 2.56 5.17
N CYS A 548 54.07 1.45 4.63
CA CYS A 548 52.84 1.37 3.86
C CYS A 548 51.65 0.88 4.73
N PRO A 549 50.38 1.00 4.27
CA PRO A 549 49.20 0.57 5.04
C PRO A 549 49.23 -0.93 5.40
N PRO A 550 48.63 -1.36 6.53
CA PRO A 550 48.74 -2.75 7.01
C PRO A 550 48.02 -3.78 6.12
N CYS A 551 48.59 -4.99 6.04
CA CYS A 551 48.04 -6.09 5.24
C CYS A 551 46.88 -6.82 5.93
N ASP A 552 45.69 -6.87 5.30
CA ASP A 552 44.51 -7.60 5.78
C ASP A 552 44.46 -9.05 5.24
N GLY A 553 44.51 -10.04 6.14
CA GLY A 553 44.51 -11.46 5.79
C GLY A 553 43.13 -12.14 5.78
N GLY A 554 42.81 -12.86 4.71
CA GLY A 554 41.74 -13.88 4.72
C GLY A 554 41.25 -14.41 3.35
N GLY A 555 41.90 -15.45 2.79
CA GLY A 555 41.31 -16.34 1.76
C GLY A 555 40.45 -17.46 2.40
N GLY A 556 39.67 -18.32 1.73
CA GLY A 556 39.39 -18.63 0.32
C GLY A 556 38.73 -20.05 0.21
N GLY A 557 38.02 -20.34 -0.89
CA GLY A 557 37.61 -21.69 -1.41
C GLY A 557 36.32 -22.31 -0.83
N GLY A 558 35.44 -23.07 -1.50
CA GLY A 558 35.31 -23.78 -2.80
C GLY A 558 34.28 -24.93 -2.55
N GLY A 559 33.20 -25.15 -3.31
CA GLY A 559 33.09 -25.98 -4.54
C GLY A 559 32.38 -27.35 -4.35
N GLY A 560 31.30 -27.63 -5.11
CA GLY A 560 31.04 -28.94 -5.77
C GLY A 560 30.04 -29.99 -5.21
N GLY A 561 28.90 -30.19 -5.90
CA GLY A 561 28.52 -31.42 -6.64
C GLY A 561 27.96 -32.70 -5.97
N GLY A 562 26.68 -33.02 -6.23
CA GLY A 562 26.18 -34.25 -6.92
C GLY A 562 26.09 -35.63 -6.24
N GLY A 563 24.90 -36.27 -6.35
CA GLY A 563 24.63 -37.73 -6.25
C GLY A 563 23.25 -38.01 -5.63
N GLY A 564 22.28 -38.74 -6.21
CA GLY A 564 22.32 -39.88 -7.12
C GLY A 564 22.12 -41.20 -6.37
N GLY A 565 20.88 -41.57 -6.02
CA GLY A 565 20.53 -42.84 -5.37
C GLY A 565 19.09 -43.26 -5.65
N GLY A 566 18.89 -44.39 -6.33
CA GLY A 566 17.57 -44.89 -6.73
C GLY A 566 16.79 -45.58 -5.60
N GLY A 567 15.49 -45.28 -5.53
CA GLY A 567 14.46 -46.04 -4.84
C GLY A 567 13.39 -46.48 -5.85
N GLY A 568 12.87 -47.70 -5.71
CA GLY A 568 11.96 -48.33 -6.67
C GLY A 568 10.61 -47.62 -6.80
N SER A 569 9.96 -47.85 -7.94
CA SER A 569 8.60 -47.40 -8.26
C SER A 569 7.60 -47.78 -7.16
N CYS A 570 6.88 -46.79 -6.63
CA CYS A 570 5.80 -46.96 -5.67
C CYS A 570 4.76 -47.93 -6.26
N ASP A 571 4.64 -49.12 -5.67
CA ASP A 571 3.77 -50.17 -6.15
C ASP A 571 2.35 -49.90 -5.66
N GLY A 572 1.60 -49.08 -6.43
CA GLY A 572 0.25 -48.59 -6.12
C GLY A 572 -0.70 -49.65 -5.51
N THR A 573 -0.63 -49.78 -4.19
CA THR A 573 -1.50 -50.63 -3.38
C THR A 573 -2.02 -49.87 -2.15
N GLY A 574 -2.80 -48.80 -2.36
CA GLY A 574 -3.89 -48.41 -1.46
C GLY A 574 -3.53 -48.03 -0.03
N ASP A 575 -2.28 -47.68 0.27
CA ASP A 575 -1.85 -47.22 1.60
C ASP A 575 -1.13 -45.87 1.54
N CYS A 576 -1.86 -44.80 1.89
CA CYS A 576 -1.36 -43.43 1.91
C CYS A 576 0.00 -43.27 2.62
N ASN A 577 0.24 -44.02 3.71
CA ASN A 577 1.49 -43.93 4.47
C ASN A 577 2.71 -44.47 3.71
N THR A 578 2.56 -45.52 2.92
CA THR A 578 3.67 -46.11 2.15
C THR A 578 3.95 -45.28 0.91
N CYS A 579 2.90 -44.73 0.29
CA CYS A 579 3.05 -43.77 -0.79
C CYS A 579 3.74 -42.49 -0.32
N ALA A 580 3.32 -41.92 0.82
CA ALA A 580 3.96 -40.76 1.44
C ALA A 580 5.45 -41.01 1.70
N ALA A 581 5.80 -42.14 2.33
CA ALA A 581 7.20 -42.50 2.58
C ALA A 581 8.04 -42.70 1.29
N CYS A 582 7.40 -43.09 0.18
CA CYS A 582 8.03 -43.19 -1.14
C CYS A 582 8.28 -41.80 -1.75
N ALA A 583 7.27 -40.92 -1.69
CA ALA A 583 7.32 -39.55 -2.20
C ALA A 583 8.33 -38.67 -1.46
N ASP A 584 8.43 -38.84 -0.13
CA ASP A 584 9.38 -38.13 0.75
C ASP A 584 10.84 -38.45 0.41
N GLN A 585 11.11 -39.66 -0.08
CA GLN A 585 12.44 -40.11 -0.52
C GLN A 585 12.65 -39.93 -2.03
N GLY A 586 11.66 -39.36 -2.72
CA GLY A 586 11.58 -39.26 -4.17
C GLY A 586 11.21 -37.85 -4.62
N ALA A 587 10.10 -37.73 -5.36
CA ALA A 587 9.71 -36.50 -6.04
C ALA A 587 9.42 -35.31 -5.11
N CYS A 588 9.03 -35.55 -3.87
CA CYS A 588 8.71 -34.50 -2.90
C CYS A 588 9.85 -34.21 -1.91
N SER A 589 11.00 -34.86 -2.04
CA SER A 589 12.13 -34.74 -1.11
C SER A 589 12.69 -33.31 -1.00
N GLU A 590 12.86 -32.61 -2.12
CA GLU A 590 13.36 -31.22 -2.11
C GLU A 590 12.38 -30.25 -1.44
N LEU A 591 11.07 -30.47 -1.59
CA LEU A 591 10.03 -29.68 -0.94
C LEU A 591 9.95 -29.96 0.57
N LEU A 592 10.14 -31.23 0.96
CA LEU A 592 10.27 -31.62 2.35
C LEU A 592 11.51 -30.98 3.00
N ASP A 593 12.66 -31.01 2.34
CA ASP A 593 13.88 -30.36 2.84
C ASP A 593 13.71 -28.84 2.97
N THR A 594 12.99 -28.23 2.03
CA THR A 594 12.64 -26.79 2.08
C THR A 594 11.77 -26.47 3.30
N CYS A 595 10.72 -27.27 3.55
CA CYS A 595 9.89 -27.11 4.74
C CYS A 595 10.69 -27.37 6.04
N LEU A 596 11.53 -28.39 6.09
CA LEU A 596 12.36 -28.70 7.27
C LEU A 596 13.40 -27.62 7.56
N ALA A 597 13.84 -26.86 6.55
CA ALA A 597 14.73 -25.72 6.71
C ALA A 597 14.00 -24.45 7.20
N ASN A 598 12.67 -24.41 7.12
CA ASN A 598 11.83 -23.30 7.56
C ASN A 598 11.21 -23.59 8.96
N PRO A 599 11.63 -22.87 10.02
CA PRO A 599 11.07 -23.04 11.37
C PRO A 599 9.57 -22.84 11.46
N ASP A 600 9.00 -21.96 10.63
CA ASP A 600 7.56 -21.70 10.59
C ASP A 600 6.82 -22.86 9.93
N CYS A 601 7.37 -23.50 8.91
CA CYS A 601 6.76 -24.67 8.28
C CYS A 601 6.69 -25.86 9.24
N VAL A 602 7.79 -26.12 9.97
CA VAL A 602 7.85 -27.16 11.00
C VAL A 602 6.88 -26.84 12.15
N GLY A 603 6.88 -25.59 12.63
CA GLY A 603 5.99 -25.14 13.69
C GLY A 603 4.51 -25.22 13.29
N LEU A 604 4.16 -24.86 12.06
CA LEU A 604 2.82 -24.95 11.51
C LEU A 604 2.35 -26.41 11.42
N SER A 605 3.21 -27.30 10.91
CA SER A 605 2.92 -28.73 10.79
C SER A 605 2.64 -29.37 12.16
N ASP A 606 3.49 -29.08 13.16
CA ASP A 606 3.35 -29.56 14.52
C ASP A 606 2.09 -29.01 15.20
N CYS A 607 1.71 -27.76 14.91
CA CYS A 607 0.52 -27.12 15.44
C CYS A 607 -0.77 -27.69 14.84
N LEU A 608 -0.80 -27.99 13.54
CA LEU A 608 -1.97 -28.50 12.84
C LEU A 608 -2.27 -29.96 13.18
N SER A 609 -1.24 -30.78 13.47
CA SER A 609 -1.39 -32.21 13.75
C SER A 609 -2.43 -32.57 14.85
N PRO A 610 -2.49 -31.87 16.01
CA PRO A 610 -3.49 -32.14 17.05
C PRO A 610 -4.85 -31.42 16.87
N CYS A 611 -5.04 -30.59 15.83
CA CYS A 611 -6.25 -29.79 15.71
C CYS A 611 -7.51 -30.64 15.41
N SER A 612 -8.63 -30.26 16.05
CA SER A 612 -9.91 -30.98 15.92
C SER A 612 -11.10 -30.08 15.53
N ASP A 613 -10.87 -28.78 15.42
CA ASP A 613 -11.84 -27.78 14.98
C ASP A 613 -11.16 -26.66 14.17
N GLN A 614 -11.97 -25.86 13.47
CA GLN A 614 -11.49 -24.81 12.57
C GLN A 614 -10.77 -23.68 13.32
N THR A 615 -11.16 -23.38 14.56
CA THR A 615 -10.52 -22.34 15.38
C THR A 615 -9.05 -22.68 15.64
N CYS A 616 -8.76 -23.94 15.99
CA CYS A 616 -7.39 -24.42 16.17
C CYS A 616 -6.57 -24.30 14.88
N VAL A 617 -7.16 -24.64 13.74
CA VAL A 617 -6.50 -24.54 12.43
C VAL A 617 -6.13 -23.09 12.13
N ASP A 618 -7.08 -22.17 12.31
CA ASP A 618 -6.89 -20.74 12.06
C ASP A 618 -5.82 -20.13 13.00
N ASP A 619 -5.79 -20.55 14.28
CA ASP A 619 -4.78 -20.13 15.26
C ASP A 619 -3.38 -20.59 14.86
N CYS A 620 -3.23 -21.82 14.34
CA CYS A 620 -1.96 -22.35 13.86
C CYS A 620 -1.41 -21.57 12.65
N TYR A 621 -2.25 -21.29 11.65
CA TYR A 621 -1.86 -20.47 10.50
C TYR A 621 -1.49 -19.03 10.91
N SER A 622 -2.11 -18.50 11.96
CA SER A 622 -1.76 -17.17 12.48
C SER A 622 -0.44 -17.14 13.26
N THR A 623 -0.07 -18.26 13.90
CA THR A 623 1.14 -18.39 14.73
C THR A 623 2.39 -18.60 13.87
N TYR A 624 2.25 -19.24 12.71
CA TYR A 624 3.36 -19.57 11.80
C TYR A 624 3.08 -19.08 10.36
N PRO A 625 3.03 -17.75 10.15
CA PRO A 625 2.57 -17.15 8.90
C PRO A 625 3.54 -17.35 7.72
N GLY A 626 4.80 -17.72 7.97
CA GLY A 626 5.79 -18.05 6.93
C GLY A 626 5.84 -19.53 6.57
N GLY A 627 5.02 -20.39 7.19
CA GLY A 627 5.05 -21.83 7.00
C GLY A 627 4.01 -22.36 6.01
N ASP A 628 3.02 -21.56 5.65
CA ASP A 628 1.83 -21.96 4.88
C ASP A 628 2.18 -22.40 3.44
N SER A 629 2.98 -21.59 2.75
CA SER A 629 3.38 -21.82 1.35
C SER A 629 4.25 -23.07 1.19
N ASP A 630 5.23 -23.25 2.06
CA ASP A 630 6.12 -24.42 2.05
C ASP A 630 5.38 -25.70 2.46
N LEU A 631 4.53 -25.63 3.50
CA LEU A 631 3.75 -26.77 3.96
C LEU A 631 2.72 -27.19 2.91
N PHE A 632 2.05 -26.23 2.27
CA PHE A 632 1.10 -26.49 1.20
C PHE A 632 1.79 -27.08 -0.03
N ALA A 633 2.93 -26.54 -0.47
CA ALA A 633 3.66 -27.07 -1.61
C ALA A 633 4.10 -28.53 -1.37
N TYR A 634 4.60 -28.84 -0.17
CA TYR A 634 4.95 -30.19 0.23
C TYR A 634 3.73 -31.12 0.29
N GLN A 635 2.65 -30.72 0.98
CA GLN A 635 1.42 -31.53 1.09
C GLN A 635 0.73 -31.75 -0.26
N TYR A 636 0.76 -30.76 -1.14
CA TYR A 636 0.21 -30.85 -2.49
C TYR A 636 1.01 -31.84 -3.35
N CYS A 637 2.35 -31.79 -3.29
CA CYS A 637 3.19 -32.79 -3.94
C CYS A 637 2.85 -34.21 -3.43
N LEU A 638 2.77 -34.35 -2.11
CA LEU A 638 2.53 -35.66 -1.48
C LEU A 638 1.14 -36.21 -1.84
N ILE A 639 0.08 -35.45 -1.60
CA ILE A 639 -1.30 -35.94 -1.67
C ILE A 639 -1.87 -35.80 -3.09
N CYS A 640 -1.53 -34.74 -3.81
CA CYS A 640 -2.23 -34.35 -5.03
C CYS A 640 -1.47 -34.67 -6.32
N SER A 641 -0.12 -34.74 -6.30
CA SER A 641 0.65 -35.18 -7.45
C SER A 641 1.06 -36.66 -7.36
N GLU A 642 1.67 -37.08 -6.25
CA GLU A 642 2.26 -38.42 -6.14
C GLU A 642 1.28 -39.48 -5.60
N CYS A 643 0.52 -39.16 -4.53
CA CYS A 643 -0.33 -40.14 -3.83
C CYS A 643 -1.84 -39.94 -4.02
N TYR A 644 -2.24 -39.26 -5.10
CA TYR A 644 -3.64 -38.90 -5.38
C TYR A 644 -4.61 -40.08 -5.30
N GLY A 645 -4.23 -41.24 -5.83
CA GLY A 645 -5.05 -42.45 -5.82
C GLY A 645 -5.13 -43.18 -4.46
N ASP A 646 -4.14 -42.96 -3.58
CA ASP A 646 -3.95 -43.73 -2.35
C ASP A 646 -4.31 -42.94 -1.07
N CYS A 647 -4.32 -41.61 -1.14
CA CYS A 647 -4.62 -40.70 -0.01
C CYS A 647 -6.03 -40.05 -0.07
N GLY A 648 -6.96 -40.61 -0.85
CA GLY A 648 -8.38 -40.21 -0.82
C GLY A 648 -8.88 -39.33 -1.98
N GLY A 649 -8.07 -39.10 -3.03
CA GLY A 649 -8.45 -38.36 -4.23
C GLY A 649 -8.72 -36.85 -4.01
N ALA A 650 -9.37 -36.21 -4.99
CA ALA A 650 -9.59 -34.75 -5.04
C ALA A 650 -10.21 -34.09 -3.79
N GLY A 651 -10.83 -34.84 -2.88
CA GLY A 651 -11.45 -34.29 -1.67
C GLY A 651 -10.47 -33.74 -0.63
N GLN A 652 -9.17 -34.02 -0.77
CA GLN A 652 -8.10 -33.49 0.10
C GLN A 652 -7.29 -32.36 -0.57
N CYS A 653 -7.59 -32.03 -1.83
CA CYS A 653 -6.81 -31.12 -2.69
C CYS A 653 -7.53 -29.80 -2.99
N GLN A 654 -8.62 -29.50 -2.27
CA GLN A 654 -9.43 -28.28 -2.43
C GLN A 654 -9.09 -27.21 -1.42
#